data_AF-A0A1K1ZYD0-F1
#
_entry.id   AF-A0A1K1ZYD0-F1
#
_cell.length_a   1.000
_cell.length_b   1.000
_cell.length_c   1.000
_cell.angle_alpha   90.00
_cell.angle_beta   90.00
_cell.angle_gamma   90.00
#
_symmetry.space_group_name_H-M   'P 1'
#
loop_
_entity.id
_entity.type
_entity.pdbx_description
1 polymer ?
#
loop_
_entity_poly.entity_id
_entity_poly.type
_entity_poly.pdbx_seq_one_letter_code
_entity_poly.pdbx_strand_id
1 'polypeptide(L)'
;MAARRPHGTPDCSGLLAAALETRHGLREDRPPTESDPSHGQCPDLDEAIRLRREALRVDEPDSPDRALHHARLAIALRRRADHRAGSRGAEPVAADLDEAVEHGEAAAELLDGEHGDRPAVLANLGAALQSRFGLTGDPAGIDRAVCHGHAALCAMGEDHPELLKCRQLLADVLHGRGVREGRVEDLDEAVAMGRSTVDAARAQSSGEAVGLLPTLLSDLGECLRARSELTGSRADLNEAIALGRRAVAATARDGAAWPLTVSRLSVALYRRAKTGTPGDLTEAIMMTRAVLASAPATSPLRAGGRSNLSLMLWARYEDTRDLADLDEAIDLVRAALGELTADDDLAAVALCASNLGAVLRLRHQATGDTGSLDEAITLARQAVQGVAPGHPDRLKVLYGLGVALRSRAERNDCAQDRMEAARVLAEAADAPAAAAAPAIRAARMAASLLIRPTDTDPASWERAAHLLEAAVRRLPTVAPRRLGRRDQQTSLASLAGLAADAAALALNAPGAPSQQAAARALQLLEQGRGILIGQALDTRSNLTELKARHTELARQFETLRDELDAIDDTDGLALPPRPGTGGSPDFALAPAPHDRRARIATALDETVARIRELPGHEAFLLPPDADALARQAVEGPIVHINVSGYRSDAILVTKDGIHSLALPGLTVPTVMEQADAFYTALSDAHDDSLDPLRRITAQRAVRTVLEWLWDEAAGPVLDELGLAPRHRDGPLPRMWWILGGPLSLLPVHAAGRPTGPPEECSRHTVMDRVISSYTPTVRALAHSRERAATPAATDRALIVAMPTTPDHGPLVFAESEAERVRLHYPDSRLLIRRDGTSAGGEHSPVKRHVMDELPQCAVAHFACHGQSDPLNPSSDRLLLEDHRTAPLTVAELARHRLGKARLAYLSACGTAWSPAAGLTDESIHLASAFQLAGFPHVIGTLWDVWDEDAPDSRTPSIGA
;
A
#
# COMPACT_ATOMS: atom_id res chain seq x y z
N MET A 1 78.30 -36.46 -45.28
CA MET A 1 78.40 -36.75 -43.83
C MET A 1 77.51 -35.77 -43.09
N ALA A 2 76.78 -36.28 -42.11
CA ALA A 2 75.54 -35.73 -41.57
C ALA A 2 75.69 -34.45 -40.71
N ALA A 3 74.66 -33.59 -40.74
CA ALA A 3 74.16 -32.88 -39.57
C ALA A 3 72.71 -32.40 -39.79
N ARG A 4 71.93 -32.40 -38.70
CA ARG A 4 70.46 -32.43 -38.58
C ARG A 4 69.77 -31.06 -38.78
N ARG A 5 68.50 -31.10 -39.20
CA ARG A 5 67.48 -30.03 -39.05
C ARG A 5 67.09 -29.83 -37.58
N PRO A 6 66.43 -28.70 -37.27
CA PRO A 6 65.21 -28.73 -36.47
C PRO A 6 64.01 -28.11 -37.21
N HIS A 7 62.86 -28.74 -36.99
CA HIS A 7 61.50 -28.36 -37.40
C HIS A 7 60.89 -27.37 -36.39
N GLY A 8 59.92 -26.57 -36.85
CA GLY A 8 58.79 -26.12 -36.00
C GLY A 8 58.43 -24.63 -36.08
N THR A 9 57.84 -24.18 -37.19
CA THR A 9 56.94 -23.01 -37.18
C THR A 9 55.52 -23.52 -36.89
N PRO A 10 54.76 -22.94 -35.94
CA PRO A 10 53.38 -23.32 -35.73
C PRO A 10 52.51 -22.84 -36.90
N ASP A 11 51.57 -23.71 -37.27
CA ASP A 11 50.65 -23.56 -38.38
C ASP A 11 49.53 -22.56 -38.04
N CYS A 12 49.72 -21.28 -38.38
CA CYS A 12 48.74 -20.21 -38.19
C CYS A 12 47.54 -20.30 -39.16
N SER A 13 47.51 -21.25 -40.10
CA SER A 13 46.47 -21.32 -41.12
C SER A 13 45.12 -21.84 -40.59
N GLY A 14 45.14 -22.73 -39.59
CA GLY A 14 43.91 -23.25 -38.96
C GLY A 14 43.21 -22.24 -38.05
N LEU A 15 43.97 -21.38 -37.36
CA LEU A 15 43.43 -20.32 -36.49
C LEU A 15 42.75 -19.20 -37.29
N LEU A 16 43.31 -18.85 -38.46
CA LEU A 16 42.72 -17.86 -39.36
C LEU A 16 41.40 -18.36 -39.99
N ALA A 17 41.29 -19.67 -40.27
CA ALA A 17 40.07 -20.28 -40.81
C ALA A 17 38.93 -20.29 -39.77
N ALA A 18 39.21 -20.59 -38.50
CA ALA A 18 38.24 -20.52 -37.41
C ALA A 18 37.83 -19.06 -37.05
N ALA A 19 38.76 -18.11 -37.20
CA ALA A 19 38.49 -16.67 -37.06
C ALA A 19 37.64 -16.10 -38.22
N LEU A 20 37.77 -16.66 -39.44
CA LEU A 20 36.98 -16.25 -40.61
C LEU A 20 35.55 -16.81 -40.59
N GLU A 21 35.32 -17.99 -40.02
CA GLU A 21 33.95 -18.51 -39.77
C GLU A 21 33.20 -17.71 -38.69
N THR A 22 33.91 -17.03 -37.79
CA THR A 22 33.34 -16.17 -36.73
C THR A 22 33.15 -14.70 -37.14
N ARG A 23 33.46 -14.34 -38.38
CA ARG A 23 33.31 -12.98 -38.93
C ARG A 23 31.87 -12.62 -39.29
N HIS A 24 30.99 -13.61 -39.44
CA HIS A 24 29.56 -13.42 -39.61
C HIS A 24 28.83 -13.49 -38.26
N GLY A 25 28.44 -12.32 -37.75
CA GLY A 25 27.38 -12.20 -36.75
C GLY A 25 27.83 -11.93 -35.32
N LEU A 26 27.75 -10.66 -34.89
CA LEU A 26 27.11 -10.34 -33.61
C LEU A 26 25.57 -10.54 -33.69
N ARG A 27 25.05 -10.75 -34.91
CA ARG A 27 23.63 -10.75 -35.30
C ARG A 27 22.95 -12.13 -35.39
N GLU A 28 23.68 -13.24 -35.33
CA GLU A 28 23.11 -14.60 -35.44
C GLU A 28 23.66 -15.54 -34.37
N ASP A 29 23.45 -15.22 -33.09
CA ASP A 29 23.39 -16.25 -32.05
C ASP A 29 21.92 -16.67 -31.99
N ARG A 30 21.52 -17.65 -32.84
CA ARG A 30 20.16 -18.20 -32.86
C ARG A 30 19.72 -18.54 -31.43
N PRO A 31 18.50 -18.17 -30.98
CA PRO A 31 17.90 -18.89 -29.87
C PRO A 31 17.83 -20.38 -30.27
N PRO A 32 17.97 -21.33 -29.31
CA PRO A 32 17.96 -22.75 -29.65
C PRO A 32 16.68 -23.03 -30.43
N THR A 33 16.82 -23.41 -31.70
CA THR A 33 15.73 -24.09 -32.40
C THR A 33 15.43 -25.34 -31.60
N GLU A 34 14.16 -25.62 -31.34
CA GLU A 34 13.61 -26.71 -30.51
C GLU A 34 14.12 -28.13 -30.87
N SER A 35 15.01 -28.27 -31.85
CA SER A 35 15.55 -29.51 -32.37
C SER A 35 16.98 -29.89 -31.94
N ASP A 36 17.73 -29.07 -31.19
CA ASP A 36 19.09 -29.46 -30.74
C ASP A 36 19.45 -28.97 -29.32
N PRO A 37 19.36 -29.84 -28.29
CA PRO A 37 19.71 -29.52 -26.90
C PRO A 37 21.22 -29.49 -26.61
N SER A 38 22.09 -29.67 -27.61
CA SER A 38 23.53 -29.86 -27.39
C SER A 38 24.37 -28.57 -27.35
N HIS A 39 23.91 -27.45 -27.92
CA HIS A 39 24.72 -26.24 -28.17
C HIS A 39 24.89 -25.27 -26.97
N GLY A 40 24.94 -25.78 -25.74
CA GLY A 40 25.00 -24.94 -24.53
C GLY A 40 25.59 -25.58 -23.29
N GLN A 41 26.38 -26.65 -23.44
CA GLN A 41 26.98 -27.33 -22.28
C GLN A 41 28.23 -26.57 -21.80
N CYS A 42 28.54 -26.64 -20.49
CA CYS A 42 29.76 -26.03 -19.91
C CYS A 42 31.08 -26.35 -20.68
N PRO A 43 31.29 -27.57 -21.23
CA PRO A 43 32.47 -27.88 -22.04
C PRO A 43 32.61 -26.99 -23.29
N ASP A 44 31.51 -26.61 -23.93
CA ASP A 44 31.52 -25.75 -25.12
C ASP A 44 31.80 -24.29 -24.75
N LEU A 45 31.35 -23.83 -23.58
CA LEU A 45 31.67 -22.50 -23.05
C LEU A 45 33.14 -22.39 -22.63
N ASP A 46 33.69 -23.44 -22.00
CA ASP A 46 35.11 -23.47 -21.60
C ASP A 46 36.03 -23.46 -22.83
N GLU A 47 35.67 -24.19 -23.89
CA GLU A 47 36.37 -24.16 -25.17
C GLU A 47 36.25 -22.79 -25.86
N ALA A 48 35.06 -22.20 -25.89
CA ALA A 48 34.85 -20.86 -26.46
C ALA A 48 35.65 -19.77 -25.72
N ILE A 49 35.74 -19.86 -24.39
CA ILE A 49 36.55 -18.94 -23.57
C ILE A 49 38.03 -19.13 -23.88
N ARG A 50 38.51 -20.37 -24.00
CA ARG A 50 39.91 -20.66 -24.37
C ARG A 50 40.26 -20.07 -25.74
N LEU A 51 39.47 -20.37 -26.76
CA LEU A 51 39.71 -19.91 -28.13
C LEU A 51 39.68 -18.38 -28.23
N ARG A 52 38.79 -17.71 -27.49
CA ARG A 52 38.71 -16.23 -27.47
C ARG A 52 39.89 -15.59 -26.72
N ARG A 53 40.36 -16.19 -25.63
CA ARG A 53 41.60 -15.76 -24.96
C ARG A 53 42.83 -15.95 -25.85
N GLU A 54 42.86 -16.99 -26.69
CA GLU A 54 43.92 -17.21 -27.66
C GLU A 54 43.88 -16.20 -28.81
N ALA A 55 42.69 -15.88 -29.34
CA ALA A 55 42.51 -14.83 -30.36
C ALA A 55 43.02 -13.47 -29.88
N LEU A 56 42.66 -13.05 -28.66
CA LEU A 56 43.11 -11.78 -28.06
C LEU A 56 44.65 -11.66 -27.88
N ARG A 57 45.38 -12.79 -27.86
CA ARG A 57 46.85 -12.81 -27.81
C ARG A 57 47.49 -12.60 -29.17
N VAL A 58 46.76 -12.84 -30.25
CA VAL A 58 47.23 -12.76 -31.64
C VAL A 58 46.80 -11.44 -32.29
N ASP A 59 45.68 -10.85 -31.84
CA ASP A 59 45.15 -9.60 -32.37
C ASP A 59 46.06 -8.39 -32.08
N GLU A 60 46.22 -7.51 -33.09
CA GLU A 60 46.88 -6.22 -32.91
C GLU A 60 46.08 -5.30 -31.94
N PRO A 61 46.76 -4.46 -31.14
CA PRO A 61 46.13 -3.69 -30.04
C PRO A 61 44.93 -2.83 -30.44
N ASP A 62 44.91 -2.30 -31.67
CA ASP A 62 43.90 -1.34 -32.15
C ASP A 62 42.95 -1.94 -33.21
N SER A 63 42.91 -3.28 -33.37
CA SER A 63 42.04 -3.93 -34.35
C SER A 63 40.57 -3.90 -33.90
N PRO A 64 39.60 -3.56 -34.78
CA PRO A 64 38.16 -3.70 -34.48
C PRO A 64 37.75 -5.14 -34.12
N ASP A 65 38.45 -6.13 -34.69
CA ASP A 65 38.23 -7.54 -34.39
C ASP A 65 38.57 -7.85 -32.91
N ARG A 66 39.56 -7.16 -32.33
CA ARG A 66 39.94 -7.28 -30.92
C ARG A 66 38.79 -6.88 -30.00
N ALA A 67 38.09 -5.79 -30.32
CA ALA A 67 36.92 -5.33 -29.55
C ALA A 67 35.78 -6.36 -29.57
N LEU A 68 35.55 -7.00 -30.73
CA LEU A 68 34.57 -8.08 -30.87
C LEU A 68 34.97 -9.34 -30.08
N HIS A 69 36.25 -9.69 -30.05
CA HIS A 69 36.76 -10.80 -29.25
C HIS A 69 36.61 -10.53 -27.75
N HIS A 70 36.89 -9.31 -27.29
CA HIS A 70 36.61 -8.85 -25.92
C HIS A 70 35.10 -8.98 -25.58
N ALA A 71 34.21 -8.44 -26.42
CA ALA A 71 32.77 -8.49 -26.19
C ALA A 71 32.22 -9.92 -26.13
N ARG A 72 32.67 -10.78 -27.05
CA ARG A 72 32.26 -12.20 -27.07
C ARG A 72 32.83 -12.96 -25.88
N LEU A 73 34.05 -12.68 -25.45
CA LEU A 73 34.64 -13.30 -24.26
C LEU A 73 33.83 -12.92 -23.01
N ALA A 74 33.46 -11.66 -22.85
CA ALA A 74 32.60 -11.19 -21.77
C ALA A 74 31.26 -11.94 -21.72
N ILE A 75 30.59 -12.15 -22.87
CA ILE A 75 29.34 -12.91 -22.94
C ILE A 75 29.53 -14.37 -22.50
N ALA A 76 30.61 -15.04 -22.95
CA ALA A 76 30.85 -16.43 -22.60
C ALA A 76 31.19 -16.60 -21.12
N LEU A 77 32.02 -15.70 -20.56
CA LEU A 77 32.33 -15.66 -19.13
C LEU A 77 31.07 -15.44 -18.29
N ARG A 78 30.21 -14.48 -18.66
CA ARG A 78 28.92 -14.27 -18.00
C ARG A 78 28.02 -15.50 -18.07
N ARG A 79 27.83 -16.11 -19.26
CA ARG A 79 27.01 -17.33 -19.41
C ARG A 79 27.56 -18.50 -18.60
N ARG A 80 28.89 -18.64 -18.53
CA ARG A 80 29.54 -19.65 -17.71
C ARG A 80 29.32 -19.38 -16.22
N ALA A 81 29.43 -18.13 -15.79
CA ALA A 81 29.10 -17.70 -14.45
C ALA A 81 27.64 -17.98 -14.10
N ASP A 82 26.69 -17.63 -14.97
CA ASP A 82 25.26 -17.89 -14.78
C ASP A 82 24.95 -19.40 -14.71
N HIS A 83 25.66 -20.23 -15.49
CA HIS A 83 25.53 -21.69 -15.46
C HIS A 83 26.15 -22.31 -14.19
N ARG A 84 27.30 -21.79 -13.76
CA ARG A 84 28.00 -22.20 -12.53
C ARG A 84 27.36 -21.66 -11.26
N ALA A 85 26.62 -20.55 -11.33
CA ALA A 85 25.76 -20.09 -10.24
C ALA A 85 24.70 -21.16 -9.87
N GLY A 86 24.45 -22.12 -10.76
CA GLY A 86 23.63 -23.31 -10.53
C GLY A 86 24.38 -24.59 -10.12
N SER A 87 25.71 -24.59 -10.09
CA SER A 87 26.53 -25.78 -9.87
C SER A 87 27.81 -25.49 -9.08
N ARG A 88 27.89 -26.07 -7.87
CA ARG A 88 29.01 -26.13 -6.90
C ARG A 88 30.26 -25.27 -7.23
N GLY A 89 30.37 -24.10 -6.60
CA GLY A 89 31.62 -23.33 -6.42
C GLY A 89 31.49 -21.83 -6.74
N ALA A 90 31.61 -20.94 -5.74
CA ALA A 90 31.42 -19.49 -5.89
C ALA A 90 32.66 -18.67 -6.30
N GLU A 91 33.88 -19.06 -5.90
CA GLU A 91 35.11 -18.37 -6.33
C GLU A 91 35.28 -18.30 -7.86
N PRO A 92 34.98 -19.37 -8.64
CA PRO A 92 35.00 -19.29 -10.11
C PRO A 92 33.94 -18.37 -10.69
N VAL A 93 32.78 -18.19 -10.03
CA VAL A 93 31.66 -17.38 -10.52
C VAL A 93 31.97 -15.89 -10.37
N ALA A 94 32.48 -15.47 -9.21
CA ALA A 94 32.89 -14.08 -9.00
C ALA A 94 34.03 -13.68 -9.95
N ALA A 95 35.04 -14.54 -10.10
CA ALA A 95 36.15 -14.31 -11.01
C ALA A 95 35.70 -14.24 -12.48
N ASP A 96 34.79 -15.13 -12.90
CA ASP A 96 34.24 -15.09 -14.26
C ASP A 96 33.45 -13.79 -14.52
N LEU A 97 32.72 -13.28 -13.52
CA LEU A 97 31.96 -12.03 -13.65
C LEU A 97 32.87 -10.79 -13.62
N ASP A 98 33.91 -10.77 -12.78
CA ASP A 98 34.91 -9.71 -12.76
C ASP A 98 35.64 -9.66 -14.12
N GLU A 99 36.09 -10.81 -14.63
CA GLU A 99 36.74 -10.90 -15.94
C GLU A 99 35.77 -10.53 -17.09
N ALA A 100 34.48 -10.88 -16.97
CA ALA A 100 33.46 -10.45 -17.93
C ALA A 100 33.27 -8.94 -17.97
N VAL A 101 33.28 -8.28 -16.81
CA VAL A 101 33.20 -6.81 -16.70
C VAL A 101 34.44 -6.16 -17.30
N GLU A 102 35.64 -6.64 -16.98
CA GLU A 102 36.90 -6.13 -17.53
C GLU A 102 36.93 -6.21 -19.07
N HIS A 103 36.56 -7.37 -19.65
CA HIS A 103 36.53 -7.50 -21.10
C HIS A 103 35.37 -6.71 -21.74
N GLY A 104 34.25 -6.53 -21.04
CA GLY A 104 33.14 -5.68 -21.51
C GLY A 104 33.53 -4.19 -21.54
N GLU A 105 34.28 -3.71 -20.54
CA GLU A 105 34.84 -2.36 -20.49
C GLU A 105 35.88 -2.16 -21.60
N ALA A 106 36.82 -3.09 -21.75
CA ALA A 106 37.83 -3.03 -22.82
C ALA A 106 37.20 -3.02 -24.23
N ALA A 107 36.15 -3.81 -24.46
CA ALA A 107 35.40 -3.75 -25.72
C ALA A 107 34.71 -2.39 -25.91
N ALA A 108 34.13 -1.82 -24.86
CA ALA A 108 33.48 -0.51 -24.92
C ALA A 108 34.49 0.64 -25.10
N GLU A 109 35.75 0.50 -24.67
CA GLU A 109 36.79 1.52 -24.89
C GLU A 109 37.35 1.48 -26.33
N LEU A 110 37.49 0.28 -26.91
CA LEU A 110 38.04 0.09 -28.25
C LEU A 110 37.08 0.49 -29.39
N LEU A 111 35.76 0.45 -29.15
CA LEU A 111 34.76 0.88 -30.13
C LEU A 111 34.51 2.39 -29.98
N ASP A 112 34.62 3.17 -31.05
CA ASP A 112 34.23 4.59 -30.98
C ASP A 112 32.71 4.79 -30.81
N GLY A 113 32.27 6.02 -30.50
CA GLY A 113 30.87 6.34 -30.27
C GLY A 113 29.94 6.12 -31.49
N GLU A 114 30.49 6.05 -32.71
CA GLU A 114 29.74 5.87 -33.95
C GLU A 114 29.70 4.40 -34.42
N HIS A 115 30.47 3.51 -33.79
CA HIS A 115 30.54 2.10 -34.15
C HIS A 115 29.23 1.37 -33.86
N GLY A 116 28.63 0.77 -34.91
CA GLY A 116 27.29 0.15 -34.83
C GLY A 116 27.13 -1.00 -33.81
N ASP A 117 28.22 -1.63 -33.39
CA ASP A 117 28.20 -2.71 -32.38
C ASP A 117 28.34 -2.21 -30.94
N ARG A 118 28.76 -0.95 -30.72
CA ARG A 118 28.98 -0.38 -29.38
C ARG A 118 27.74 -0.48 -28.48
N PRO A 119 26.52 -0.19 -28.96
CA PRO A 119 25.32 -0.33 -28.13
C PRO A 119 25.09 -1.75 -27.58
N ALA A 120 25.34 -2.78 -28.39
CA ALA A 120 25.20 -4.17 -27.97
C ALA A 120 26.27 -4.57 -26.94
N VAL A 121 27.49 -4.04 -27.06
CA VAL A 121 28.56 -4.22 -26.06
C VAL A 121 28.17 -3.59 -24.73
N LEU A 122 27.68 -2.35 -24.74
CA LEU A 122 27.23 -1.63 -23.54
C LEU A 122 26.07 -2.34 -22.83
N ALA A 123 25.09 -2.84 -23.58
CA ALA A 123 23.98 -3.62 -23.01
C ALA A 123 24.45 -4.93 -22.36
N ASN A 124 25.40 -5.63 -22.98
CA ASN A 124 25.95 -6.87 -22.42
C ASN A 124 26.85 -6.62 -21.19
N LEU A 125 27.60 -5.52 -21.18
CA LEU A 125 28.34 -5.05 -20.00
C LEU A 125 27.38 -4.74 -18.84
N GLY A 126 26.27 -4.06 -19.12
CA GLY A 126 25.21 -3.83 -18.13
C GLY A 126 24.67 -5.12 -17.51
N ALA A 127 24.42 -6.14 -18.33
CA ALA A 127 23.98 -7.44 -17.85
C ALA A 127 25.06 -8.18 -17.01
N ALA A 128 26.35 -8.07 -17.37
CA ALA A 128 27.44 -8.63 -16.56
C ALA A 128 27.55 -7.94 -15.20
N LEU A 129 27.44 -6.61 -15.18
CA LEU A 129 27.39 -5.80 -13.96
C LEU A 129 26.16 -6.14 -13.09
N GLN A 130 25.03 -6.48 -13.69
CA GLN A 130 23.85 -6.96 -12.97
C GLN A 130 24.05 -8.33 -12.34
N SER A 131 24.58 -9.33 -13.07
CA SER A 131 24.89 -10.65 -12.48
C SER A 131 25.90 -10.50 -11.34
N ARG A 132 26.91 -9.64 -11.50
CA ARG A 132 27.89 -9.30 -10.46
C ARG A 132 27.23 -8.64 -9.25
N PHE A 133 26.39 -7.64 -9.46
CA PHE A 133 25.59 -7.03 -8.40
C PHE A 133 24.74 -8.08 -7.69
N GLY A 134 24.15 -9.01 -8.44
CA GLY A 134 23.46 -10.20 -7.96
C GLY A 134 24.21 -10.89 -6.81
N LEU A 135 25.49 -11.15 -7.02
CA LEU A 135 26.36 -11.84 -6.08
C LEU A 135 26.93 -10.95 -4.96
N THR A 136 27.37 -9.74 -5.28
CA THR A 136 28.16 -8.91 -4.35
C THR A 136 27.34 -7.86 -3.60
N GLY A 137 26.20 -7.46 -4.14
CA GLY A 137 25.40 -6.34 -3.65
C GLY A 137 26.05 -4.96 -3.85
N ASP A 138 27.07 -4.84 -4.71
CA ASP A 138 27.79 -3.58 -5.00
C ASP A 138 26.90 -2.55 -5.75
N PRO A 139 26.41 -1.48 -5.08
CA PRO A 139 25.50 -0.52 -5.70
C PRO A 139 26.16 0.31 -6.82
N ALA A 140 27.48 0.51 -6.78
CA ALA A 140 28.18 1.25 -7.83
C ALA A 140 28.16 0.48 -9.16
N GLY A 141 28.23 -0.85 -9.09
CA GLY A 141 28.15 -1.71 -10.28
C GLY A 141 26.80 -1.63 -10.99
N ILE A 142 25.69 -1.64 -10.23
CA ILE A 142 24.34 -1.59 -10.81
C ILE A 142 23.98 -0.20 -11.33
N ASP A 143 24.43 0.89 -10.69
CA ASP A 143 24.26 2.25 -11.22
C ASP A 143 25.01 2.43 -12.54
N ARG A 144 26.21 1.85 -12.67
CA ARG A 144 26.94 1.79 -13.93
C ARG A 144 26.19 0.97 -14.98
N ALA A 145 25.60 -0.16 -14.61
CA ALA A 145 24.82 -1.00 -15.53
C ALA A 145 23.65 -0.22 -16.15
N VAL A 146 22.91 0.53 -15.33
CA VAL A 146 21.81 1.40 -15.79
C VAL A 146 22.34 2.50 -16.72
N CYS A 147 23.42 3.18 -16.34
CA CYS A 147 24.06 4.19 -17.19
C CYS A 147 24.46 3.64 -18.57
N HIS A 148 25.08 2.45 -18.61
CA HIS A 148 25.48 1.80 -19.86
C HIS A 148 24.26 1.37 -20.70
N GLY A 149 23.19 0.88 -20.08
CA GLY A 149 21.95 0.55 -20.78
C GLY A 149 21.26 1.77 -21.40
N HIS A 150 21.18 2.90 -20.67
CA HIS A 150 20.66 4.15 -21.25
C HIS A 150 21.54 4.67 -22.40
N ALA A 151 22.86 4.62 -22.23
CA ALA A 151 23.79 5.02 -23.28
C ALA A 151 23.65 4.16 -24.54
N ALA A 152 23.44 2.84 -24.37
CA ALA A 152 23.14 1.93 -25.47
C ALA A 152 21.86 2.33 -26.21
N LEU A 153 20.77 2.61 -25.49
CA LEU A 153 19.51 3.03 -26.10
C LEU A 153 19.60 4.38 -26.80
N CYS A 154 20.32 5.35 -26.23
CA CYS A 154 20.51 6.68 -26.85
C CYS A 154 21.28 6.63 -28.17
N ALA A 155 22.14 5.62 -28.34
CA ALA A 155 22.94 5.42 -29.55
C ALA A 155 22.23 4.59 -30.63
N MET A 156 21.03 4.04 -30.35
CA MET A 156 20.25 3.23 -31.29
C MET A 156 19.11 4.04 -31.93
N GLY A 157 18.94 3.90 -33.25
CA GLY A 157 17.72 4.35 -33.95
C GLY A 157 16.54 3.38 -33.75
N GLU A 158 15.33 3.80 -34.09
CA GLU A 158 14.09 3.00 -33.93
C GLU A 158 14.12 1.67 -34.71
N ASP A 159 14.86 1.61 -35.82
CA ASP A 159 14.99 0.42 -36.67
C ASP A 159 16.19 -0.47 -36.32
N HIS A 160 16.86 -0.24 -35.18
CA HIS A 160 18.06 -1.00 -34.82
C HIS A 160 17.69 -2.47 -34.47
N PRO A 161 18.36 -3.48 -35.07
CA PRO A 161 17.98 -4.89 -34.91
C PRO A 161 18.06 -5.40 -33.47
N GLU A 162 18.99 -4.88 -32.66
CA GLU A 162 19.18 -5.27 -31.26
C GLU A 162 18.37 -4.41 -30.26
N LEU A 163 17.50 -3.51 -30.73
CA LEU A 163 16.77 -2.57 -29.87
C LEU A 163 15.88 -3.29 -28.85
N LEU A 164 15.15 -4.33 -29.28
CA LEU A 164 14.29 -5.13 -28.40
C LEU A 164 15.08 -5.80 -27.28
N LYS A 165 16.25 -6.36 -27.61
CA LYS A 165 17.14 -7.05 -26.66
C LYS A 165 17.77 -6.07 -25.67
N CYS A 166 18.20 -4.90 -26.13
CA CYS A 166 18.75 -3.88 -25.23
C CYS A 166 17.69 -3.31 -24.28
N ARG A 167 16.46 -3.12 -24.74
CA ARG A 167 15.33 -2.75 -23.89
C ARG A 167 15.04 -3.81 -22.83
N GLN A 168 15.05 -5.10 -23.21
CA GLN A 168 14.85 -6.19 -22.26
C GLN A 168 15.95 -6.23 -21.19
N LEU A 169 17.23 -6.17 -21.61
CA LEU A 169 18.36 -6.18 -20.68
C LEU A 169 18.34 -4.98 -19.73
N LEU A 170 18.03 -3.78 -20.22
CA LEU A 170 17.92 -2.62 -19.33
C LEU A 170 16.71 -2.73 -18.38
N ALA A 171 15.56 -3.24 -18.86
CA ALA A 171 14.41 -3.50 -17.99
C ALA A 171 14.75 -4.49 -16.87
N ASP A 172 15.54 -5.54 -17.17
CA ASP A 172 16.02 -6.49 -16.16
C ASP A 172 16.96 -5.84 -15.15
N VAL A 173 17.90 -4.99 -15.61
CA VAL A 173 18.83 -4.24 -14.74
C VAL A 173 18.06 -3.30 -13.81
N LEU A 174 17.11 -2.53 -14.37
CA LEU A 174 16.24 -1.62 -13.62
C LEU A 174 15.35 -2.38 -12.64
N HIS A 175 14.80 -3.53 -13.02
CA HIS A 175 14.07 -4.42 -12.12
C HIS A 175 14.96 -4.89 -10.95
N GLY A 176 16.18 -5.33 -11.25
CA GLY A 176 17.14 -5.77 -10.24
C GLY A 176 17.51 -4.67 -9.23
N ARG A 177 17.80 -3.45 -9.71
CA ARG A 177 18.08 -2.28 -8.85
C ARG A 177 16.85 -1.86 -8.07
N GLY A 178 15.69 -1.76 -8.74
CA GLY A 178 14.42 -1.36 -8.16
C GLY A 178 13.98 -2.27 -7.02
N VAL A 179 14.05 -3.59 -7.20
CA VAL A 179 13.73 -4.56 -6.13
C VAL A 179 14.70 -4.45 -4.96
N ARG A 180 16.00 -4.27 -5.24
CA ARG A 180 17.03 -4.33 -4.20
C ARG A 180 17.23 -3.03 -3.42
N GLU A 181 17.02 -1.89 -4.06
CA GLU A 181 17.14 -0.59 -3.41
C GLU A 181 15.78 0.00 -3.03
N GLY A 182 14.69 -0.65 -3.49
CA GLY A 182 13.34 -0.16 -3.27
C GLY A 182 12.99 1.09 -4.11
N ARG A 183 13.70 1.31 -5.23
CA ARG A 183 13.46 2.42 -6.15
C ARG A 183 12.26 2.11 -7.04
N VAL A 184 11.15 2.76 -6.75
CA VAL A 184 9.90 2.58 -7.52
C VAL A 184 10.05 3.16 -8.92
N GLU A 185 10.87 4.21 -9.08
CA GLU A 185 11.16 4.89 -10.34
C GLU A 185 11.81 3.94 -11.34
N ASP A 186 12.74 3.10 -10.89
CA ASP A 186 13.38 2.07 -11.72
C ASP A 186 12.35 1.06 -12.22
N LEU A 187 11.42 0.64 -11.35
CA LEU A 187 10.36 -0.28 -11.72
C LEU A 187 9.33 0.37 -12.66
N ASP A 188 9.04 1.66 -12.48
CA ASP A 188 8.19 2.43 -13.39
C ASP A 188 8.80 2.49 -14.79
N GLU A 189 10.12 2.71 -14.88
CA GLU A 189 10.83 2.67 -16.15
C GLU A 189 10.88 1.25 -16.76
N ALA A 190 11.20 0.23 -15.96
CA ALA A 190 11.23 -1.17 -16.41
C ALA A 190 9.87 -1.61 -16.97
N VAL A 191 8.76 -1.25 -16.32
CA VAL A 191 7.40 -1.52 -16.80
C VAL A 191 7.12 -0.77 -18.10
N ALA A 192 7.46 0.53 -18.19
CA ALA A 192 7.27 1.30 -19.41
C ALA A 192 8.03 0.70 -20.60
N MET A 193 9.27 0.28 -20.37
CA MET A 193 10.13 -0.36 -21.34
C MET A 193 9.60 -1.74 -21.77
N GLY A 194 9.16 -2.56 -20.80
CA GLY A 194 8.53 -3.85 -21.06
C GLY A 194 7.26 -3.73 -21.90
N ARG A 195 6.37 -2.77 -21.60
CA ARG A 195 5.16 -2.49 -22.41
C ARG A 195 5.53 -2.14 -23.85
N SER A 196 6.43 -1.16 -24.02
CA SER A 196 6.89 -0.73 -25.35
C SER A 196 7.51 -1.88 -26.16
N THR A 197 8.26 -2.77 -25.49
CA THR A 197 8.89 -3.93 -26.11
C THR A 197 7.85 -4.97 -26.56
N VAL A 198 6.83 -5.23 -25.73
CA VAL A 198 5.72 -6.12 -26.09
C VAL A 198 4.91 -5.56 -27.27
N ASP A 199 4.63 -4.25 -27.29
CA ASP A 199 3.91 -3.61 -28.38
C ASP A 199 4.69 -3.65 -29.70
N ALA A 200 5.98 -3.35 -29.66
CA ALA A 200 6.86 -3.45 -30.82
C ALA A 200 6.94 -4.89 -31.34
N ALA A 201 7.06 -5.90 -30.47
CA ALA A 201 7.07 -7.30 -30.86
C ALA A 201 5.74 -7.75 -31.51
N ARG A 202 4.60 -7.22 -31.06
CA ARG A 202 3.28 -7.51 -31.68
C ARG A 202 3.11 -6.84 -33.04
N ALA A 203 3.65 -5.63 -33.21
CA ALA A 203 3.57 -4.90 -34.47
C ALA A 203 4.43 -5.55 -35.58
N GLN A 204 5.47 -6.29 -35.21
CA GLN A 204 6.34 -7.02 -36.14
C GLN A 204 5.70 -8.35 -36.56
N SER A 205 5.55 -8.58 -37.87
CA SER A 205 4.98 -9.81 -38.43
C SER A 205 6.01 -10.96 -38.63
N SER A 206 7.21 -10.86 -38.05
CA SER A 206 8.28 -11.84 -38.21
C SER A 206 8.14 -13.00 -37.21
N GLY A 207 8.48 -14.22 -37.62
CA GLY A 207 8.35 -15.42 -36.77
C GLY A 207 9.19 -15.39 -35.48
N GLU A 208 10.34 -14.70 -35.49
CA GLU A 208 11.20 -14.55 -34.31
C GLU A 208 10.58 -13.65 -33.23
N ALA A 209 9.94 -12.54 -33.61
CA ALA A 209 9.25 -11.66 -32.67
C ALA A 209 8.03 -12.34 -32.03
N VAL A 210 7.31 -13.17 -32.79
CA VAL A 210 6.18 -13.96 -32.29
C VAL A 210 6.64 -15.03 -31.29
N GLY A 211 7.80 -15.65 -31.51
CA GLY A 211 8.37 -16.66 -30.61
C GLY A 211 8.87 -16.12 -29.25
N LEU A 212 9.30 -14.84 -29.21
CA LEU A 212 9.77 -14.18 -27.98
C LEU A 212 8.64 -13.62 -27.11
N LEU A 213 7.44 -13.47 -27.68
CA LEU A 213 6.31 -12.84 -27.00
C LEU A 213 5.96 -13.47 -25.63
N PRO A 214 5.96 -14.81 -25.43
CA PRO A 214 5.67 -15.39 -24.11
C PRO A 214 6.68 -14.97 -23.04
N THR A 215 7.98 -14.90 -23.40
CA THR A 215 9.05 -14.46 -22.50
C THR A 215 8.88 -12.99 -22.13
N LEU A 216 8.63 -12.12 -23.12
CA LEU A 216 8.41 -10.68 -22.89
C LEU A 216 7.19 -10.41 -21.99
N LEU A 217 6.10 -11.16 -22.17
CA LEU A 217 4.92 -11.08 -21.29
C LEU A 217 5.26 -11.54 -19.87
N SER A 218 6.09 -12.57 -19.72
CA SER A 218 6.55 -13.04 -18.41
C SER A 218 7.45 -12.03 -17.70
N ASP A 219 8.36 -11.37 -18.42
CA ASP A 219 9.30 -10.40 -17.86
C ASP A 219 8.57 -9.11 -17.45
N LEU A 220 7.64 -8.62 -18.28
CA LEU A 220 6.76 -7.50 -17.91
C LEU A 220 5.89 -7.85 -16.70
N GLY A 221 5.35 -9.07 -16.66
CA GLY A 221 4.58 -9.56 -15.51
C GLY A 221 5.41 -9.57 -14.22
N GLU A 222 6.69 -9.92 -14.30
CA GLU A 222 7.60 -9.90 -13.16
C GLU A 222 7.90 -8.47 -12.69
N CYS A 223 8.12 -7.52 -13.60
CA CYS A 223 8.31 -6.11 -13.27
C CYS A 223 7.08 -5.51 -12.57
N LEU A 224 5.88 -5.80 -13.09
CA LEU A 224 4.61 -5.38 -12.48
C LEU A 224 4.40 -6.01 -11.11
N ARG A 225 4.75 -7.30 -10.94
CA ARG A 225 4.69 -7.98 -9.64
C ARG A 225 5.62 -7.32 -8.63
N ALA A 226 6.88 -7.08 -8.99
CA ALA A 226 7.84 -6.38 -8.13
C ALA A 226 7.35 -4.98 -7.74
N ARG A 227 6.83 -4.22 -8.71
CA ARG A 227 6.25 -2.89 -8.45
C ARG A 227 5.05 -2.96 -7.52
N SER A 228 4.19 -3.96 -7.69
CA SER A 228 3.05 -4.21 -6.79
C SER A 228 3.49 -4.52 -5.36
N GLU A 229 4.62 -5.21 -5.16
CA GLU A 229 5.14 -5.54 -3.84
C GLU A 229 5.69 -4.32 -3.10
N LEU A 230 6.38 -3.41 -3.81
CA LEU A 230 6.88 -2.17 -3.22
C LEU A 230 5.76 -1.17 -2.95
N THR A 231 4.77 -1.10 -3.85
CA THR A 231 3.79 -0.01 -3.84
C THR A 231 2.45 -0.42 -3.21
N GLY A 232 2.11 -1.70 -3.21
CA GLY A 232 0.79 -2.20 -2.83
C GLY A 232 -0.27 -2.10 -3.95
N SER A 233 0.12 -1.77 -5.19
CA SER A 233 -0.81 -1.63 -6.33
C SER A 233 -1.46 -2.98 -6.68
N ARG A 234 -2.77 -3.09 -6.44
CA ARG A 234 -3.54 -4.29 -6.83
C ARG A 234 -3.72 -4.38 -8.34
N ALA A 235 -3.73 -3.24 -9.03
CA ALA A 235 -3.86 -3.17 -10.48
C ALA A 235 -2.64 -3.81 -11.16
N ASP A 236 -1.43 -3.47 -10.70
CA ASP A 236 -0.18 -4.06 -11.18
C ASP A 236 -0.18 -5.58 -11.01
N LEU A 237 -0.58 -6.05 -9.83
CA LEU A 237 -0.61 -7.49 -9.53
C LEU A 237 -1.63 -8.24 -10.39
N ASN A 238 -2.78 -7.64 -10.66
CA ASN A 238 -3.79 -8.22 -11.55
C ASN A 238 -3.31 -8.27 -13.00
N GLU A 239 -2.65 -7.21 -13.48
CA GLU A 239 -2.05 -7.18 -14.81
C GLU A 239 -0.92 -8.21 -14.93
N ALA A 240 -0.05 -8.32 -13.94
CA ALA A 240 1.00 -9.34 -13.86
C ALA A 240 0.44 -10.77 -13.99
N ILE A 241 -0.66 -11.08 -13.31
CA ILE A 241 -1.33 -12.38 -13.40
C ILE A 241 -1.96 -12.59 -14.78
N ALA A 242 -2.59 -11.56 -15.36
CA ALA A 242 -3.17 -11.65 -16.70
C ALA A 242 -2.09 -11.91 -17.76
N LEU A 243 -0.95 -11.22 -17.69
CA LEU A 243 0.20 -11.43 -18.57
C LEU A 243 0.84 -12.80 -18.33
N GLY A 244 1.03 -13.21 -17.08
CA GLY A 244 1.57 -14.52 -16.73
C GLY A 244 0.70 -15.67 -17.25
N ARG A 245 -0.63 -15.57 -17.13
CA ARG A 245 -1.56 -16.58 -17.69
C ARG A 245 -1.44 -16.68 -19.21
N ARG A 246 -1.28 -15.55 -19.91
CA ARG A 246 -1.05 -15.52 -21.36
C ARG A 246 0.30 -16.12 -21.73
N ALA A 247 1.36 -15.78 -20.99
CA ALA A 247 2.69 -16.34 -21.19
C ALA A 247 2.67 -17.87 -21.03
N VAL A 248 2.12 -18.39 -19.92
CA VAL A 248 2.00 -19.84 -19.69
C VAL A 248 1.18 -20.54 -20.78
N ALA A 249 0.11 -19.92 -21.28
CA ALA A 249 -0.70 -20.49 -22.35
C ALA A 249 0.02 -20.55 -23.71
N ALA A 250 1.00 -19.66 -23.93
CA ALA A 250 1.76 -19.55 -25.17
C ALA A 250 3.13 -20.26 -25.13
N THR A 251 3.62 -20.65 -23.94
CA THR A 251 4.89 -21.37 -23.77
C THR A 251 4.69 -22.89 -23.86
N ALA A 252 5.45 -23.57 -24.72
CA ALA A 252 5.45 -25.03 -24.83
C ALA A 252 5.86 -25.69 -23.51
N ARG A 253 5.15 -26.75 -23.07
CA ARG A 253 5.34 -27.38 -21.75
C ARG A 253 6.68 -28.08 -21.56
N ASP A 254 7.26 -28.55 -22.65
CA ASP A 254 8.57 -29.18 -22.75
C ASP A 254 9.70 -28.18 -23.02
N GLY A 255 9.38 -26.91 -23.26
CA GLY A 255 10.34 -25.85 -23.51
C GLY A 255 11.08 -25.37 -22.25
N ALA A 256 12.33 -24.96 -22.42
CA ALA A 256 13.20 -24.49 -21.33
C ALA A 256 12.65 -23.27 -20.56
N ALA A 257 11.79 -22.46 -21.19
CA ALA A 257 11.19 -21.27 -20.58
C ALA A 257 9.96 -21.58 -19.70
N TRP A 258 9.36 -22.76 -19.82
CA TRP A 258 8.11 -23.11 -19.12
C TRP A 258 8.24 -23.10 -17.58
N PRO A 259 9.27 -23.72 -16.97
CA PRO A 259 9.43 -23.73 -15.52
C PRO A 259 9.49 -22.32 -14.90
N LEU A 260 10.25 -21.42 -15.52
CA LEU A 260 10.41 -20.04 -15.05
C LEU A 260 9.11 -19.24 -15.19
N THR A 261 8.44 -19.34 -16.34
CA THR A 261 7.18 -18.65 -16.62
C THR A 261 6.08 -19.06 -15.62
N VAL A 262 5.98 -20.37 -15.34
CA VAL A 262 5.02 -20.90 -14.37
C VAL A 262 5.36 -20.49 -12.95
N SER A 263 6.64 -20.49 -12.58
CA SER A 263 7.07 -20.05 -11.25
C SER A 263 6.76 -18.58 -11.00
N ARG A 264 6.96 -17.70 -11.98
CA ARG A 264 6.62 -16.27 -11.83
C ARG A 264 5.12 -16.06 -11.64
N LEU A 265 4.29 -16.74 -12.44
CA LEU A 265 2.84 -16.69 -12.28
C LEU A 265 2.39 -17.26 -10.93
N SER A 266 2.95 -18.37 -10.47
CA SER A 266 2.55 -18.97 -9.18
C SER A 266 2.86 -18.04 -8.00
N VAL A 267 3.99 -17.32 -8.03
CA VAL A 267 4.30 -16.30 -7.01
C VAL A 267 3.33 -15.13 -7.08
N ALA A 268 2.97 -14.64 -8.27
CA ALA A 268 1.97 -13.57 -8.41
C ALA A 268 0.58 -13.98 -7.89
N LEU A 269 0.13 -15.20 -8.21
CA LEU A 269 -1.11 -15.78 -7.70
C LEU A 269 -1.09 -15.89 -6.16
N TYR A 270 0.02 -16.37 -5.59
CA TYR A 270 0.22 -16.43 -4.14
C TYR A 270 0.12 -15.05 -3.48
N ARG A 271 0.75 -14.02 -4.07
CA ARG A 271 0.65 -12.65 -3.55
C ARG A 271 -0.77 -12.13 -3.57
N ARG A 272 -1.54 -12.40 -4.63
CA ARG A 272 -2.94 -11.96 -4.70
C ARG A 272 -3.81 -12.73 -3.70
N ALA A 273 -3.56 -14.03 -3.54
CA ALA A 273 -4.29 -14.86 -2.58
C ALA A 273 -4.19 -14.32 -1.15
N LYS A 274 -3.00 -13.86 -0.72
CA LYS A 274 -2.79 -13.18 0.57
C LYS A 274 -3.63 -11.92 0.79
N THR A 275 -4.25 -11.39 -0.26
CA THR A 275 -5.09 -10.19 -0.23
C THR A 275 -6.57 -10.46 -0.54
N GLY A 276 -7.01 -11.72 -0.42
CA GLY A 276 -8.44 -12.09 -0.38
C GLY A 276 -8.98 -12.92 -1.55
N THR A 277 -8.17 -13.74 -2.23
CA THR A 277 -8.63 -14.67 -3.28
C THR A 277 -8.15 -16.11 -3.05
N PRO A 278 -8.83 -16.89 -2.19
CA PRO A 278 -8.38 -18.24 -1.79
C PRO A 278 -8.18 -19.23 -2.96
N GLY A 279 -8.96 -19.07 -4.05
CA GLY A 279 -8.83 -19.90 -5.25
C GLY A 279 -7.46 -19.80 -5.93
N ASP A 280 -6.82 -18.62 -5.88
CA ASP A 280 -5.50 -18.41 -6.48
C ASP A 280 -4.40 -19.16 -5.70
N LEU A 281 -4.56 -19.36 -4.39
CA LEU A 281 -3.58 -20.11 -3.58
C LEU A 281 -3.52 -21.57 -4.02
N THR A 282 -4.68 -22.18 -4.26
CA THR A 282 -4.77 -23.56 -4.75
C THR A 282 -4.13 -23.70 -6.12
N GLU A 283 -4.41 -22.76 -7.04
CA GLU A 283 -3.78 -22.71 -8.36
C GLU A 283 -2.25 -22.58 -8.24
N ALA A 284 -1.75 -21.67 -7.40
CA ALA A 284 -0.31 -21.46 -7.18
C ALA A 284 0.41 -22.71 -6.65
N ILE A 285 -0.19 -23.43 -5.70
CA ILE A 285 0.35 -24.68 -5.15
C ILE A 285 0.43 -25.75 -6.24
N MET A 286 -0.64 -25.93 -7.02
CA MET A 286 -0.68 -26.92 -8.11
C MET A 286 0.39 -26.63 -9.16
N MET A 287 0.52 -25.37 -9.58
CA MET A 287 1.51 -24.94 -10.57
C MET A 287 2.94 -25.17 -10.09
N THR A 288 3.24 -24.79 -8.85
CA THR A 288 4.59 -24.95 -8.28
C THR A 288 4.96 -26.42 -8.11
N ARG A 289 4.01 -27.28 -7.71
CA ARG A 289 4.22 -28.74 -7.67
C ARG A 289 4.50 -29.33 -9.05
N ALA A 290 3.79 -28.89 -10.09
CA ALA A 290 4.03 -29.36 -11.46
C ALA A 290 5.43 -29.00 -11.97
N VAL A 291 5.94 -27.81 -11.63
CA VAL A 291 7.31 -27.39 -11.94
C VAL A 291 8.32 -28.25 -11.19
N LEU A 292 8.14 -28.48 -9.89
CA LEU A 292 9.06 -29.30 -9.09
C LEU A 292 9.07 -30.79 -9.50
N ALA A 293 7.97 -31.29 -10.07
CA ALA A 293 7.89 -32.66 -10.59
C ALA A 293 8.57 -32.83 -11.97
N SER A 294 8.64 -31.76 -12.77
CA SER A 294 9.24 -31.77 -14.11
C SER A 294 10.70 -31.31 -14.15
N ALA A 295 11.15 -30.55 -13.15
CA ALA A 295 12.51 -30.01 -13.10
C ALA A 295 13.58 -31.08 -12.79
N PRO A 296 14.67 -31.17 -13.58
CA PRO A 296 15.84 -32.01 -13.27
C PRO A 296 16.41 -31.71 -11.88
N ALA A 297 17.01 -32.71 -11.22
CA ALA A 297 17.57 -32.57 -9.88
C ALA A 297 18.67 -31.49 -9.77
N THR A 298 19.32 -31.14 -10.89
CA THR A 298 20.36 -30.12 -10.99
C THR A 298 19.83 -28.72 -11.32
N SER A 299 18.50 -28.53 -11.41
CA SER A 299 17.92 -27.23 -11.77
C SER A 299 18.05 -26.21 -10.63
N PRO A 300 18.64 -25.02 -10.88
CA PRO A 300 18.74 -23.94 -9.89
C PRO A 300 17.39 -23.45 -9.38
N LEU A 301 16.31 -23.69 -10.15
CA LEU A 301 14.95 -23.30 -9.81
C LEU A 301 14.33 -24.20 -8.72
N ARG A 302 14.92 -25.34 -8.37
CA ARG A 302 14.35 -26.27 -7.36
C ARG A 302 14.38 -25.71 -5.95
N ALA A 303 15.51 -25.18 -5.48
CA ALA A 303 15.62 -24.63 -4.12
C ALA A 303 14.65 -23.45 -3.92
N GLY A 304 14.63 -22.50 -4.88
CA GLY A 304 13.67 -21.38 -4.88
C GLY A 304 12.22 -21.84 -4.99
N GLY A 305 11.92 -22.82 -5.86
CA GLY A 305 10.58 -23.38 -6.04
C GLY A 305 10.06 -24.08 -4.77
N ARG A 306 10.91 -24.81 -4.04
CA ARG A 306 10.54 -25.42 -2.75
C ARG A 306 10.32 -24.39 -1.66
N SER A 307 11.17 -23.37 -1.59
CA SER A 307 11.01 -22.25 -0.67
C SER A 307 9.71 -21.46 -0.94
N ASN A 308 9.34 -21.29 -2.21
CA ASN A 308 8.05 -20.68 -2.56
C ASN A 308 6.86 -21.59 -2.21
N LEU A 309 6.96 -22.89 -2.48
CA LEU A 309 5.91 -23.85 -2.14
C LEU A 309 5.67 -23.93 -0.63
N SER A 310 6.72 -23.89 0.20
CA SER A 310 6.57 -23.88 1.66
C SER A 310 5.83 -22.64 2.15
N LEU A 311 6.06 -21.47 1.55
CA LEU A 311 5.32 -20.23 1.87
C LEU A 311 3.84 -20.31 1.45
N MET A 312 3.52 -21.01 0.36
CA MET A 312 2.15 -21.24 -0.09
C MET A 312 1.42 -22.23 0.83
N LEU A 313 2.09 -23.31 1.24
CA LEU A 313 1.56 -24.29 2.20
C LEU A 313 1.36 -23.67 3.58
N TRP A 314 2.28 -22.80 4.02
CA TRP A 314 2.06 -21.98 5.22
C TRP A 314 0.77 -21.16 5.09
N ALA A 315 0.58 -20.40 4.01
CA ALA A 315 -0.65 -19.62 3.86
C ALA A 315 -1.91 -20.52 3.85
N ARG A 316 -1.84 -21.71 3.26
CA ARG A 316 -2.96 -22.66 3.29
C ARG A 316 -3.23 -23.15 4.71
N TYR A 317 -2.20 -23.42 5.51
CA TYR A 317 -2.33 -23.75 6.93
C TYR A 317 -3.02 -22.63 7.71
N GLU A 318 -2.76 -21.36 7.43
CA GLU A 318 -3.44 -20.25 8.13
C GLU A 318 -4.96 -20.30 7.95
N ASP A 319 -5.41 -20.75 6.77
CA ASP A 319 -6.82 -20.90 6.39
C ASP A 319 -7.42 -22.23 6.89
N THR A 320 -6.73 -23.36 6.72
CA THR A 320 -7.26 -24.71 6.96
C THR A 320 -6.94 -25.28 8.33
N ARG A 321 -5.86 -24.78 8.96
CA ARG A 321 -5.23 -25.34 10.17
C ARG A 321 -4.77 -26.80 10.03
N ASP A 322 -4.57 -27.28 8.81
CA ASP A 322 -4.07 -28.63 8.54
C ASP A 322 -2.55 -28.74 8.81
N LEU A 323 -2.18 -29.42 9.89
CA LEU A 323 -0.78 -29.59 10.29
C LEU A 323 0.08 -30.29 9.23
N ALA A 324 -0.51 -31.09 8.33
CA ALA A 324 0.22 -31.73 7.25
C ALA A 324 0.88 -30.71 6.31
N ASP A 325 0.27 -29.53 6.14
CA ASP A 325 0.82 -28.44 5.34
C ASP A 325 2.09 -27.85 5.97
N LEU A 326 2.14 -27.74 7.30
CA LEU A 326 3.32 -27.25 8.02
C LEU A 326 4.45 -28.27 7.99
N ASP A 327 4.15 -29.56 8.17
CA ASP A 327 5.15 -30.61 8.12
C ASP A 327 5.74 -30.73 6.69
N GLU A 328 4.91 -30.70 5.64
CA GLU A 328 5.38 -30.65 4.24
C GLU A 328 6.22 -29.39 3.98
N ALA A 329 5.80 -28.22 4.48
CA ALA A 329 6.54 -26.98 4.33
C ALA A 329 7.95 -27.05 4.98
N ILE A 330 8.07 -27.66 6.16
CA ILE A 330 9.36 -27.86 6.85
C ILE A 330 10.27 -28.77 6.01
N ASP A 331 9.74 -29.89 5.54
CA ASP A 331 10.50 -30.84 4.72
C ASP A 331 11.00 -30.20 3.42
N LEU A 332 10.16 -29.38 2.78
CA LEU A 332 10.52 -28.65 1.56
C LEU A 332 11.66 -27.65 1.79
N VAL A 333 11.60 -26.85 2.86
CA VAL A 333 12.68 -25.87 3.13
C VAL A 333 13.95 -26.55 3.61
N ARG A 334 13.86 -27.63 4.40
CA ARG A 334 15.03 -28.45 4.75
C ARG A 334 15.68 -29.07 3.53
N ALA A 335 14.89 -29.59 2.59
CA ALA A 335 15.39 -30.10 1.33
C ALA A 335 16.02 -28.99 0.46
N ALA A 336 15.46 -27.77 0.47
CA ALA A 336 16.07 -26.62 -0.20
C ALA A 336 17.43 -26.27 0.43
N LEU A 337 17.51 -26.17 1.77
CA LEU A 337 18.76 -25.92 2.48
C LEU A 337 19.80 -27.02 2.29
N GLY A 338 19.39 -28.28 2.17
CA GLY A 338 20.29 -29.40 1.90
C GLY A 338 20.83 -29.42 0.46
N GLU A 339 20.15 -28.74 -0.47
CA GLU A 339 20.63 -28.53 -1.85
C GLU A 339 21.53 -27.30 -1.96
N LEU A 340 21.43 -26.35 -1.02
CA LEU A 340 22.28 -25.17 -0.95
C LEU A 340 23.59 -25.49 -0.21
N THR A 341 24.73 -25.04 -0.74
CA THR A 341 26.06 -25.24 -0.14
C THR A 341 26.48 -24.07 0.77
N ALA A 342 27.50 -24.30 1.61
CA ALA A 342 28.08 -23.25 2.46
C ALA A 342 28.77 -22.12 1.67
N ASP A 343 29.05 -22.35 0.38
CA ASP A 343 29.64 -21.38 -0.55
C ASP A 343 28.60 -20.76 -1.51
N ASP A 344 27.32 -21.15 -1.43
CA ASP A 344 26.26 -20.53 -2.24
C ASP A 344 25.97 -19.09 -1.78
N ASP A 345 25.24 -18.31 -2.58
CA ASP A 345 24.77 -16.96 -2.24
C ASP A 345 24.24 -16.94 -0.80
N LEU A 346 25.02 -16.33 0.11
CA LEU A 346 24.74 -16.26 1.54
C LEU A 346 23.35 -15.66 1.79
N ALA A 347 22.85 -14.82 0.88
CA ALA A 347 21.51 -14.28 0.94
C ALA A 347 20.43 -15.34 0.65
N ALA A 348 20.63 -16.24 -0.31
CA ALA A 348 19.71 -17.32 -0.63
C ALA A 348 19.60 -18.35 0.52
N VAL A 349 20.75 -18.69 1.14
CA VAL A 349 20.80 -19.53 2.34
C VAL A 349 20.09 -18.86 3.50
N ALA A 350 20.36 -17.58 3.75
CA ALA A 350 19.73 -16.81 4.81
C ALA A 350 18.21 -16.69 4.62
N LEU A 351 17.73 -16.52 3.38
CA LEU A 351 16.30 -16.44 3.07
C LEU A 351 15.59 -17.78 3.30
N CYS A 352 16.19 -18.89 2.87
CA CYS A 352 15.65 -20.23 3.14
C CYS A 352 15.65 -20.53 4.65
N ALA A 353 16.72 -20.19 5.37
CA ALA A 353 16.79 -20.32 6.82
C ALA A 353 15.72 -19.46 7.54
N SER A 354 15.47 -18.25 7.05
CA SER A 354 14.40 -17.38 7.56
C SER A 354 13.01 -17.97 7.35
N ASN A 355 12.74 -18.51 6.15
CA ASN A 355 11.48 -19.20 5.86
C ASN A 355 11.29 -20.44 6.73
N LEU A 356 12.34 -21.26 6.91
CA LEU A 356 12.30 -22.42 7.81
C LEU A 356 12.00 -21.98 9.24
N GLY A 357 12.69 -20.95 9.74
CA GLY A 357 12.43 -20.40 11.07
C GLY A 357 10.99 -19.91 11.23
N ALA A 358 10.41 -19.28 10.20
CA ALA A 358 9.01 -18.85 10.22
C ALA A 358 8.03 -20.03 10.32
N VAL A 359 8.22 -21.09 9.53
CA VAL A 359 7.36 -22.28 9.54
C VAL A 359 7.52 -23.06 10.85
N LEU A 360 8.75 -23.24 11.34
CA LEU A 360 9.02 -23.90 12.62
C LEU A 360 8.37 -23.15 13.80
N ARG A 361 8.38 -21.81 13.78
CA ARG A 361 7.69 -20.99 14.78
C ARG A 361 6.18 -21.21 14.76
N LEU A 362 5.56 -21.33 13.58
CA LEU A 362 4.12 -21.59 13.46
C LEU A 362 3.76 -22.99 13.93
N ARG A 363 4.61 -23.99 13.60
CA ARG A 363 4.46 -25.34 14.13
C ARG A 363 4.56 -25.36 15.65
N HIS A 364 5.49 -24.61 16.24
CA HIS A 364 5.55 -24.40 17.68
C HIS A 364 4.23 -23.81 18.23
N GLN A 365 3.70 -22.75 17.61
CA GLN A 365 2.43 -22.14 18.03
C GLN A 365 1.25 -23.14 17.97
N ALA A 366 1.26 -24.05 16.99
CA ALA A 366 0.21 -25.03 16.80
C ALA A 366 0.31 -26.26 17.72
N THR A 367 1.54 -26.67 18.07
CA THR A 367 1.80 -27.96 18.75
C THR A 367 2.39 -27.81 20.16
N GLY A 368 2.92 -26.63 20.49
CA GLY A 368 3.70 -26.38 21.70
C GLY A 368 5.14 -26.90 21.66
N ASP A 369 5.62 -27.46 20.53
CA ASP A 369 6.96 -28.03 20.40
C ASP A 369 8.06 -26.97 20.54
N THR A 370 8.78 -26.97 21.67
CA THR A 370 9.83 -26.00 21.96
C THR A 370 11.10 -26.20 21.14
N GLY A 371 11.39 -27.43 20.69
CA GLY A 371 12.59 -27.72 19.89
C GLY A 371 12.57 -26.99 18.55
N SER A 372 11.40 -26.96 17.90
CA SER A 372 11.18 -26.20 16.66
C SER A 372 11.47 -24.70 16.83
N LEU A 373 11.12 -24.11 17.99
CA LEU A 373 11.34 -22.68 18.23
C LEU A 373 12.82 -22.33 18.47
N ASP A 374 13.56 -23.17 19.20
CA ASP A 374 14.99 -22.95 19.43
C ASP A 374 15.82 -23.15 18.14
N GLU A 375 15.42 -24.13 17.30
CA GLU A 375 15.98 -24.29 15.95
C GLU A 375 15.71 -23.03 15.10
N ALA A 376 14.48 -22.52 15.12
CA ALA A 376 14.11 -21.30 14.38
C ALA A 376 14.96 -20.08 14.78
N ILE A 377 15.21 -19.87 16.08
CA ILE A 377 16.03 -18.76 16.57
C ILE A 377 17.49 -18.92 16.14
N THR A 378 18.01 -20.15 16.18
CA THR A 378 19.38 -20.45 15.75
C THR A 378 19.57 -20.13 14.28
N LEU A 379 18.66 -20.62 13.42
CA LEU A 379 18.65 -20.35 11.99
C LEU A 379 18.48 -18.86 11.67
N ALA A 380 17.57 -18.17 12.38
CA ALA A 380 17.36 -16.74 12.17
C ALA A 380 18.59 -15.90 12.56
N ARG A 381 19.33 -16.27 13.62
CA ARG A 381 20.61 -15.62 13.97
C ARG A 381 21.68 -15.84 12.90
N GLN A 382 21.79 -17.04 12.34
CA GLN A 382 22.71 -17.34 11.24
C GLN A 382 22.35 -16.52 9.99
N ALA A 383 21.06 -16.43 9.65
CA ALA A 383 20.56 -15.61 8.54
C ALA A 383 20.91 -14.11 8.73
N VAL A 384 20.74 -13.59 9.95
CA VAL A 384 21.13 -12.22 10.32
C VAL A 384 22.65 -12.03 10.21
N GLN A 385 23.48 -13.03 10.49
CA GLN A 385 24.93 -12.90 10.32
C GLN A 385 25.37 -12.97 8.85
N GLY A 386 24.64 -13.74 8.02
CA GLY A 386 24.92 -13.89 6.59
C GLY A 386 24.48 -12.72 5.70
N VAL A 387 23.56 -11.88 6.18
CA VAL A 387 23.01 -10.75 5.42
C VAL A 387 23.59 -9.42 5.89
N ALA A 388 24.30 -8.72 5.00
CA ALA A 388 24.93 -7.44 5.29
C ALA A 388 23.90 -6.36 5.69
N PRO A 389 24.26 -5.36 6.53
CA PRO A 389 23.33 -4.33 7.00
C PRO A 389 22.62 -3.51 5.90
N GLY A 390 23.25 -3.33 4.74
CA GLY A 390 22.67 -2.61 3.59
C GLY A 390 21.84 -3.48 2.64
N HIS A 391 21.72 -4.79 2.89
CA HIS A 391 21.02 -5.69 1.98
C HIS A 391 19.50 -5.56 2.11
N PRO A 392 18.71 -5.54 1.02
CA PRO A 392 17.25 -5.39 1.05
C PRO A 392 16.51 -6.40 1.95
N ASP A 393 16.96 -7.65 1.96
CA ASP A 393 16.34 -8.69 2.79
C ASP A 393 16.74 -8.63 4.28
N ARG A 394 17.60 -7.67 4.67
CA ARG A 394 18.03 -7.46 6.06
C ARG A 394 16.84 -7.27 7.00
N LEU A 395 15.86 -6.46 6.57
CA LEU A 395 14.63 -6.24 7.34
C LEU A 395 13.90 -7.56 7.59
N LYS A 396 13.74 -8.40 6.55
CA LYS A 396 12.98 -9.66 6.64
C LYS A 396 13.63 -10.61 7.65
N VAL A 397 14.96 -10.77 7.61
CA VAL A 397 15.67 -11.66 8.54
C VAL A 397 15.67 -11.14 9.97
N LEU A 398 15.84 -9.82 10.17
CA LEU A 398 15.74 -9.17 11.49
C LEU A 398 14.35 -9.29 12.09
N TYR A 399 13.32 -9.05 11.28
CA TYR A 399 11.92 -9.18 11.69
C TYR A 399 11.60 -10.63 12.07
N GLY A 400 12.06 -11.60 11.26
CA GLY A 400 11.91 -13.02 11.56
C GLY A 400 12.56 -13.42 12.89
N LEU A 401 13.80 -12.98 13.14
CA LEU A 401 14.49 -13.21 14.41
C LEU A 401 13.76 -12.57 15.59
N GLY A 402 13.35 -11.31 15.45
CA GLY A 402 12.62 -10.57 16.50
C GLY A 402 11.31 -11.24 16.88
N VAL A 403 10.53 -11.72 15.91
CA VAL A 403 9.28 -12.43 16.16
C VAL A 403 9.52 -13.78 16.86
N ALA A 404 10.55 -14.53 16.47
CA ALA A 404 10.89 -15.79 17.11
C ALA A 404 11.36 -15.61 18.57
N LEU A 405 12.24 -14.63 18.82
CA LEU A 405 12.70 -14.26 20.16
C LEU A 405 11.55 -13.79 21.04
N ARG A 406 10.62 -12.98 20.52
CA ARG A 406 9.39 -12.60 21.22
C ARG A 406 8.59 -13.81 21.67
N SER A 407 8.32 -14.76 20.76
CA SER A 407 7.55 -15.97 21.09
C SER A 407 8.22 -16.79 22.20
N ARG A 408 9.56 -16.88 22.22
CA ARG A 408 10.28 -17.54 23.32
C ARG A 408 10.24 -16.75 24.63
N ALA A 409 10.34 -15.42 24.54
CA ALA A 409 10.24 -14.53 25.68
C ALA A 409 8.86 -14.57 26.35
N GLU A 410 7.77 -14.59 25.57
CA GLU A 410 6.39 -14.71 26.07
C GLU A 410 6.16 -16.01 26.84
N ARG A 411 6.78 -17.10 26.39
CA ARG A 411 6.65 -18.42 27.01
C ARG A 411 7.42 -18.55 28.33
N ASN A 412 8.67 -18.10 28.35
CA ASN A 412 9.60 -18.34 29.47
C ASN A 412 9.83 -17.10 30.36
N ASP A 413 9.12 -16.00 30.09
CA ASP A 413 9.36 -14.65 30.67
C ASP A 413 10.83 -14.19 30.58
N CYS A 414 11.53 -14.59 29.52
CA CYS A 414 12.96 -14.32 29.34
C CYS A 414 13.21 -12.84 29.00
N ALA A 415 13.68 -12.06 29.98
CA ALA A 415 13.99 -10.64 29.79
C ALA A 415 15.09 -10.41 28.74
N GLN A 416 16.07 -11.31 28.64
CA GLN A 416 17.15 -11.21 27.66
C GLN A 416 16.63 -11.36 26.23
N ASP A 417 15.81 -12.38 25.96
CA ASP A 417 15.22 -12.58 24.63
C ASP A 417 14.29 -11.42 24.24
N ARG A 418 13.54 -10.88 25.20
CA ARG A 418 12.68 -9.71 24.97
C ARG A 418 13.49 -8.49 24.57
N MET A 419 14.57 -8.19 25.28
CA MET A 419 15.43 -7.05 24.98
C MET A 419 16.19 -7.24 23.66
N GLU A 420 16.64 -8.47 23.38
CA GLU A 420 17.23 -8.81 22.08
C GLU A 420 16.21 -8.63 20.95
N ALA A 421 14.99 -9.12 21.12
CA ALA A 421 13.89 -8.95 20.17
C ALA A 421 13.59 -7.47 19.90
N ALA A 422 13.46 -6.66 20.95
CA ALA A 422 13.22 -5.23 20.83
C ALA A 422 14.34 -4.53 20.04
N ARG A 423 15.60 -4.88 20.30
CA ARG A 423 16.76 -4.31 19.60
C ARG A 423 16.79 -4.68 18.12
N VAL A 424 16.61 -5.96 17.77
CA VAL A 424 16.64 -6.39 16.36
C VAL A 424 15.45 -5.87 15.56
N LEU A 425 14.29 -5.69 16.21
CA LEU A 425 13.11 -5.07 15.59
C LEU A 425 13.26 -3.56 15.44
N ALA A 426 13.93 -2.88 16.37
CA ALA A 426 14.29 -1.47 16.22
C ALA A 426 15.26 -1.27 15.04
N GLU A 427 16.27 -2.14 14.88
CA GLU A 427 17.15 -2.12 13.70
C GLU A 427 16.36 -2.34 12.40
N ALA A 428 15.37 -3.25 12.40
CA ALA A 428 14.49 -3.45 11.26
C ALA A 428 13.58 -2.24 10.95
N ALA A 429 13.25 -1.43 11.96
CA ALA A 429 12.46 -0.21 11.80
C ALA A 429 13.23 0.93 11.10
N ASP A 430 14.56 0.92 11.18
CA ASP A 430 15.44 1.91 10.55
C ASP A 430 15.65 1.68 9.04
N ALA A 431 15.05 0.61 8.49
CA ALA A 431 15.13 0.29 7.08
C ALA A 431 14.65 1.44 6.15
N PRO A 432 15.08 1.45 4.87
CA PRO A 432 14.73 2.50 3.91
C PRO A 432 13.22 2.72 3.73
N ALA A 433 12.85 3.91 3.24
CA ALA A 433 11.45 4.32 3.06
C ALA A 433 10.62 3.37 2.16
N ALA A 434 11.26 2.73 1.18
CA ALA A 434 10.60 1.75 0.31
C ALA A 434 10.03 0.53 1.06
N ALA A 435 10.49 0.27 2.28
CA ALA A 435 9.97 -0.78 3.16
C ALA A 435 9.13 -0.21 4.32
N ALA A 436 8.44 0.93 4.12
CA ALA A 436 7.74 1.66 5.17
C ALA A 436 6.75 0.79 5.98
N ALA A 437 5.86 0.03 5.34
CA ALA A 437 4.88 -0.76 6.08
C ALA A 437 5.51 -1.88 6.94
N PRO A 438 6.44 -2.72 6.42
CA PRO A 438 7.20 -3.65 7.26
C PRO A 438 8.01 -2.98 8.38
N ALA A 439 8.65 -1.84 8.11
CA ALA A 439 9.42 -1.09 9.09
C ALA A 439 8.52 -0.54 10.22
N ILE A 440 7.34 -0.01 9.90
CA ILE A 440 6.35 0.45 10.88
C ILE A 440 5.88 -0.71 11.77
N ARG A 441 5.62 -1.90 11.19
CA ARG A 441 5.24 -3.09 11.97
C ARG A 441 6.37 -3.51 12.90
N ALA A 442 7.62 -3.46 12.44
CA ALA A 442 8.79 -3.75 13.27
C ALA A 442 8.91 -2.74 14.43
N ALA A 443 8.73 -1.44 14.16
CA ALA A 443 8.75 -0.38 15.17
C ALA A 443 7.68 -0.59 16.25
N ARG A 444 6.45 -0.92 15.83
CA ARG A 444 5.34 -1.20 16.75
C ARG A 444 5.60 -2.42 17.62
N MET A 445 6.15 -3.47 17.02
CA MET A 445 6.55 -4.66 17.75
C MET A 445 7.65 -4.36 18.77
N ALA A 446 8.70 -3.63 18.36
CA ALA A 446 9.80 -3.22 19.23
C ALA A 446 9.29 -2.39 20.42
N ALA A 447 8.44 -1.39 20.18
CA ALA A 447 7.84 -0.56 21.21
C ALA A 447 7.04 -1.40 22.23
N SER A 448 6.24 -2.37 21.77
CA SER A 448 5.49 -3.27 22.66
C SER A 448 6.38 -4.14 23.55
N LEU A 449 7.59 -4.49 23.09
CA LEU A 449 8.54 -5.32 23.84
C LEU A 449 9.37 -4.52 24.86
N LEU A 450 9.53 -3.22 24.65
CA LEU A 450 10.21 -2.31 25.57
C LEU A 450 9.36 -1.99 26.80
N ILE A 451 8.03 -2.14 26.71
CA ILE A 451 7.08 -1.69 27.73
C ILE A 451 6.35 -2.88 28.33
N ARG A 452 6.47 -3.09 29.65
CA ARG A 452 5.49 -3.87 30.42
C ARG A 452 4.58 -2.97 31.25
N PRO A 453 3.35 -3.41 31.56
CA PRO A 453 2.46 -2.70 32.48
C PRO A 453 3.09 -2.46 33.87
N THR A 454 4.08 -3.26 34.26
CA THR A 454 4.81 -3.13 35.53
C THR A 454 6.09 -2.30 35.43
N ASP A 455 6.51 -1.90 34.22
CA ASP A 455 7.79 -1.22 34.01
C ASP A 455 7.67 0.28 34.35
N THR A 456 8.48 0.71 35.31
CA THR A 456 8.59 2.12 35.72
C THR A 456 9.79 2.83 35.11
N ASP A 457 10.60 2.14 34.28
CA ASP A 457 11.83 2.69 33.71
C ASP A 457 11.55 3.81 32.69
N PRO A 458 11.88 5.07 33.04
CA PRO A 458 11.70 6.23 32.17
C PRO A 458 12.30 6.08 30.77
N ALA A 459 13.47 5.45 30.68
CA ALA A 459 14.23 5.37 29.43
C ALA A 459 13.59 4.40 28.43
N SER A 460 12.84 3.41 28.90
CA SER A 460 12.15 2.46 28.04
C SER A 460 10.89 3.08 27.42
N TRP A 461 10.14 3.87 28.19
CA TRP A 461 9.00 4.67 27.69
C TRP A 461 9.43 5.68 26.63
N GLU A 462 10.49 6.45 26.86
CA GLU A 462 10.98 7.42 25.88
C GLU A 462 11.48 6.74 24.58
N ARG A 463 12.20 5.62 24.70
CA ARG A 463 12.64 4.84 23.51
C ARG A 463 11.46 4.30 22.71
N ALA A 464 10.44 3.77 23.37
CA ALA A 464 9.24 3.27 22.70
C ALA A 464 8.44 4.41 22.04
N ALA A 465 8.31 5.56 22.70
CA ALA A 465 7.68 6.76 22.15
C ALA A 465 8.42 7.26 20.89
N HIS A 466 9.76 7.34 20.93
CA HIS A 466 10.56 7.72 19.76
C HIS A 466 10.40 6.76 18.57
N LEU A 467 10.37 5.45 18.82
CA LEU A 467 10.16 4.46 17.76
C LEU A 467 8.80 4.63 17.09
N LEU A 468 7.73 4.81 17.87
CA LEU A 468 6.40 5.00 17.31
C LEU A 468 6.21 6.36 16.65
N GLU A 469 6.85 7.42 17.16
CA GLU A 469 6.87 8.73 16.52
C GLU A 469 7.51 8.66 15.12
N ALA A 470 8.67 8.01 15.00
CA ALA A 470 9.30 7.79 13.70
C ALA A 470 8.40 6.96 12.76
N ALA A 471 7.69 5.96 13.29
CA ALA A 471 6.74 5.16 12.52
C ALA A 471 5.53 5.97 12.03
N VAL A 472 4.94 6.82 12.88
CA VAL A 472 3.83 7.71 12.52
C VAL A 472 4.24 8.69 11.40
N ARG A 473 5.44 9.27 11.47
CA ARG A 473 5.96 10.16 10.41
C ARG A 473 6.12 9.46 9.05
N ARG A 474 6.28 8.14 9.04
CA ARG A 474 6.36 7.32 7.82
C ARG A 474 5.00 6.89 7.29
N LEU A 475 3.91 6.97 8.07
CA LEU A 475 2.58 6.52 7.62
C LEU A 475 2.11 7.10 6.28
N PRO A 476 2.27 8.41 5.98
CA PRO A 476 1.83 8.95 4.69
C PRO A 476 2.50 8.28 3.48
N THR A 477 3.69 7.69 3.65
CA THR A 477 4.41 6.98 2.58
C THR A 477 3.84 5.59 2.27
N VAL A 478 3.00 5.02 3.15
CA VAL A 478 2.34 3.71 2.90
C VAL A 478 1.05 3.85 2.09
N ALA A 479 0.52 5.06 1.99
CA ALA A 479 -0.68 5.40 1.22
C ALA A 479 -0.44 6.60 0.29
N PRO A 480 0.58 6.55 -0.58
CA PRO A 480 0.92 7.68 -1.46
C PRO A 480 -0.19 7.93 -2.48
N ARG A 481 -0.24 9.16 -3.03
CA ARG A 481 -1.24 9.59 -4.03
C ARG A 481 -1.19 8.79 -5.34
N ARG A 482 -0.07 8.11 -5.62
CA ARG A 482 0.07 7.20 -6.77
C ARG A 482 -0.84 5.97 -6.69
N LEU A 483 -1.29 5.58 -5.49
CA LEU A 483 -2.22 4.46 -5.32
C LEU A 483 -3.66 4.90 -5.50
N GLY A 484 -4.49 3.99 -6.03
CA GLY A 484 -5.94 4.18 -6.01
C GLY A 484 -6.49 4.14 -4.58
N ARG A 485 -7.65 4.76 -4.33
CA ARG A 485 -8.23 4.89 -2.98
C ARG A 485 -8.38 3.56 -2.23
N ARG A 486 -8.78 2.49 -2.92
CA ARG A 486 -8.93 1.16 -2.32
C ARG A 486 -7.60 0.58 -1.82
N ASP A 487 -6.52 0.81 -2.56
CA ASP A 487 -5.18 0.32 -2.22
C ASP A 487 -4.62 1.11 -1.03
N GLN A 488 -4.81 2.44 -1.03
CA GLN A 488 -4.48 3.30 0.10
C GLN A 488 -5.19 2.85 1.40
N GLN A 489 -6.50 2.58 1.32
CA GLN A 489 -7.27 2.05 2.45
C GLN A 489 -6.73 0.71 2.94
N THR A 490 -6.44 -0.22 2.02
CA THR A 490 -5.92 -1.55 2.39
C THR A 490 -4.58 -1.44 3.13
N SER A 491 -3.69 -0.56 2.67
CA SER A 491 -2.41 -0.29 3.33
C SER A 491 -2.59 0.25 4.75
N LEU A 492 -3.42 1.28 4.92
CA LEU A 492 -3.68 1.93 6.21
C LEU A 492 -4.42 1.02 7.19
N ALA A 493 -5.37 0.22 6.71
CA ALA A 493 -6.15 -0.69 7.54
C ALA A 493 -5.27 -1.68 8.33
N SER A 494 -4.14 -2.10 7.75
CA SER A 494 -3.19 -2.99 8.40
C SER A 494 -2.34 -2.34 9.50
N LEU A 495 -2.42 -1.01 9.65
CA LEU A 495 -1.62 -0.19 10.57
C LEU A 495 -2.49 0.60 11.56
N ALA A 496 -3.79 0.29 11.65
CA ALA A 496 -4.76 0.95 12.52
C ALA A 496 -4.31 1.02 13.99
N GLY A 497 -4.59 2.15 14.65
CA GLY A 497 -4.23 2.40 16.05
C GLY A 497 -2.75 2.72 16.30
N LEU A 498 -1.88 2.78 15.28
CA LEU A 498 -0.48 3.18 15.46
C LEU A 498 -0.35 4.59 16.07
N ALA A 499 -1.15 5.54 15.58
CA ALA A 499 -1.14 6.91 16.06
C ALA A 499 -1.62 6.99 17.52
N ALA A 500 -2.63 6.18 17.88
CA ALA A 500 -3.16 6.10 19.23
C ALA A 500 -2.12 5.56 20.23
N ASP A 501 -1.39 4.51 19.82
CA ASP A 501 -0.28 3.95 20.59
C ASP A 501 0.87 4.96 20.74
N ALA A 502 1.24 5.65 19.65
CA ALA A 502 2.29 6.66 19.68
C ALA A 502 1.94 7.82 20.64
N ALA A 503 0.69 8.30 20.59
CA ALA A 503 0.19 9.35 21.48
C ALA A 503 0.18 8.90 22.94
N ALA A 504 -0.28 7.68 23.22
CA ALA A 504 -0.31 7.12 24.57
C ALA A 504 1.10 6.95 25.15
N LEU A 505 2.07 6.48 24.36
CA LEU A 505 3.47 6.40 24.78
C LEU A 505 4.08 7.78 25.02
N ALA A 506 3.80 8.76 24.15
CA ALA A 506 4.28 10.13 24.31
C ALA A 506 3.74 10.81 25.57
N LEU A 507 2.47 10.54 25.94
CA LEU A 507 1.87 11.04 27.19
C LEU A 507 2.45 10.39 28.44
N ASN A 508 2.96 9.16 28.32
CA ASN A 508 3.54 8.42 29.44
C ASN A 508 5.06 8.61 29.58
N ALA A 509 5.71 9.14 28.54
CA ALA A 509 7.15 9.37 28.52
C ALA A 509 7.53 10.47 29.54
N PRO A 510 8.39 10.16 30.52
CA PRO A 510 8.73 11.10 31.59
C PRO A 510 9.73 12.16 31.14
N GLY A 511 9.56 13.39 31.65
CA GLY A 511 10.53 14.48 31.49
C GLY A 511 9.98 15.72 30.78
N ALA A 512 8.87 15.60 30.05
CA ALA A 512 8.17 16.74 29.49
C ALA A 512 7.08 17.26 30.45
N PRO A 513 6.88 18.60 30.57
CA PRO A 513 5.67 19.16 31.18
C PRO A 513 4.42 18.56 30.54
N SER A 514 3.36 18.32 31.32
CA SER A 514 2.12 17.70 30.85
C SER A 514 1.55 18.37 29.59
N GLN A 515 1.63 19.70 29.51
CA GLN A 515 1.18 20.47 28.35
C GLN A 515 2.00 20.19 27.07
N GLN A 516 3.32 20.00 27.20
CA GLN A 516 4.18 19.64 26.06
C GLN A 516 3.94 18.19 25.61
N ALA A 517 3.75 17.27 26.56
CA ALA A 517 3.39 15.89 26.24
C ALA A 517 2.03 15.81 25.53
N ALA A 518 1.03 16.56 25.98
CA ALA A 518 -0.28 16.64 25.35
C ALA A 518 -0.22 17.26 23.94
N ALA A 519 0.58 18.32 23.76
CA ALA A 519 0.84 18.90 22.45
C ALA A 519 1.53 17.91 21.49
N ARG A 520 2.59 17.23 21.94
CA ARG A 520 3.29 16.18 21.16
C ARG A 520 2.33 15.05 20.77
N ALA A 521 1.50 14.59 21.70
CA ALA A 521 0.50 13.55 21.46
C ALA A 521 -0.56 13.98 20.42
N LEU A 522 -1.07 15.22 20.52
CA LEU A 522 -2.01 15.76 19.54
C LEU A 522 -1.38 15.85 18.15
N GLN A 523 -0.14 16.30 18.04
CA GLN A 523 0.58 16.36 16.77
C GLN A 523 0.77 14.99 16.13
N LEU A 524 1.06 13.95 16.94
CA LEU A 524 1.14 12.57 16.46
C LEU A 524 -0.21 12.07 15.94
N LEU A 525 -1.32 12.40 16.62
CA LEU A 525 -2.66 12.04 16.19
C LEU A 525 -3.04 12.75 14.88
N GLU A 526 -2.75 14.04 14.75
CA GLU A 526 -2.99 14.81 13.52
C GLU A 526 -2.14 14.34 12.33
N GLN A 527 -0.98 13.72 12.60
CA GLN A 527 -0.11 13.14 11.57
C GLN A 527 -0.52 11.72 11.16
N GLY A 528 -0.92 10.91 12.13
CA GLY A 528 -1.16 9.48 11.94
C GLY A 528 -2.63 9.08 11.76
N ARG A 529 -3.57 10.01 11.93
CA ARG A 529 -5.01 9.82 11.66
C ARG A 529 -5.47 10.73 10.53
N GLY A 530 -6.55 10.33 9.87
CA GLY A 530 -7.13 11.09 8.76
C GLY A 530 -6.10 11.38 7.67
N ILE A 531 -5.27 10.41 7.30
CA ILE A 531 -4.25 10.57 6.27
C ILE A 531 -4.91 10.85 4.92
N LEU A 532 -5.99 10.14 4.58
CA LEU A 532 -6.68 10.29 3.29
C LEU A 532 -7.47 11.59 3.19
N ILE A 533 -8.15 11.99 4.28
CA ILE A 533 -8.81 13.30 4.36
C ILE A 533 -7.77 14.41 4.37
N GLY A 534 -6.66 14.23 5.08
CA GLY A 534 -5.52 15.14 5.11
C GLY A 534 -4.93 15.39 3.73
N GLN A 535 -4.64 14.32 2.98
CA GLN A 535 -4.14 14.42 1.61
C GLN A 535 -5.12 15.16 0.67
N ALA A 536 -6.43 15.01 0.90
CA ALA A 536 -7.48 15.69 0.13
C ALA A 536 -7.69 17.15 0.57
N LEU A 537 -7.38 17.48 1.81
CA LEU A 537 -7.37 18.87 2.30
C LEU A 537 -6.13 19.61 1.81
N ASP A 538 -4.98 18.94 1.78
CA ASP A 538 -3.72 19.49 1.28
C ASP A 538 -3.85 19.99 -0.16
N THR A 539 -4.53 19.23 -1.03
CA THR A 539 -4.83 19.63 -2.41
C THR A 539 -5.81 20.81 -2.47
N ARG A 540 -6.61 21.02 -1.44
CA ARG A 540 -7.60 22.10 -1.31
C ARG A 540 -7.08 23.32 -0.52
N SER A 541 -5.79 23.36 -0.21
CA SER A 541 -5.17 24.44 0.54
C SER A 541 -5.38 25.81 -0.10
N ASN A 542 -5.47 26.85 0.74
CA ASN A 542 -5.58 28.22 0.27
C ASN A 542 -4.24 28.67 -0.36
N LEU A 543 -4.20 28.72 -1.70
CA LEU A 543 -3.01 29.10 -2.46
C LEU A 543 -2.86 30.62 -2.63
N THR A 544 -3.61 31.46 -1.92
CA THR A 544 -3.63 32.91 -2.18
C THR A 544 -2.24 33.55 -2.08
N GLU A 545 -1.48 33.23 -1.03
CA GLU A 545 -0.12 33.76 -0.86
C GLU A 545 0.84 33.21 -1.92
N LEU A 546 0.78 31.91 -2.20
CA LEU A 546 1.60 31.26 -3.23
C LEU A 546 1.29 31.83 -4.63
N LYS A 547 0.03 32.07 -4.96
CA LYS A 547 -0.40 32.67 -6.24
C LYS A 547 0.10 34.10 -6.41
N ALA A 548 0.10 34.88 -5.32
CA ALA A 548 0.54 36.27 -5.34
C ALA A 548 2.04 36.42 -5.59
N ARG A 549 2.87 35.48 -5.10
CA ARG A 549 4.34 35.57 -5.20
C ARG A 549 4.97 34.60 -6.21
N HIS A 550 4.34 33.46 -6.47
CA HIS A 550 4.88 32.34 -7.26
C HIS A 550 3.79 31.70 -8.16
N THR A 551 3.19 32.50 -9.05
CA THR A 551 2.02 32.12 -9.86
C THR A 551 2.23 30.85 -10.69
N GLU A 552 3.41 30.64 -11.27
CA GLU A 552 3.66 29.47 -12.13
C GLU A 552 3.73 28.16 -11.32
N LEU A 553 4.38 28.16 -10.15
CA LEU A 553 4.38 26.99 -9.25
C LEU A 553 2.98 26.69 -8.72
N ALA A 554 2.20 27.73 -8.37
CA ALA A 554 0.81 27.56 -8.00
C ALA A 554 -0.01 26.93 -9.14
N ARG A 555 0.16 27.41 -10.38
CA ARG A 555 -0.53 26.86 -11.56
C ARG A 555 -0.14 25.41 -11.84
N GLN A 556 1.15 25.08 -11.73
CA GLN A 556 1.64 23.70 -11.89
C GLN A 556 1.04 22.77 -10.84
N PHE A 557 1.04 23.18 -9.57
CA PHE A 557 0.41 22.45 -8.48
C PHE A 557 -1.09 22.23 -8.72
N GLU A 558 -1.82 23.28 -9.12
CA GLU A 558 -3.26 23.18 -9.42
C GLU A 558 -3.54 22.24 -10.59
N THR A 559 -2.73 22.30 -11.65
CA THR A 559 -2.89 21.45 -12.84
C THR A 559 -2.69 19.97 -12.48
N LEU A 560 -1.58 19.63 -11.81
CA LEU A 560 -1.27 18.25 -11.43
C LEU A 560 -2.31 17.68 -10.46
N ARG A 561 -2.76 18.49 -9.51
CA ARG A 561 -3.86 18.13 -8.62
C ARG A 561 -5.15 17.84 -9.39
N ASP A 562 -5.55 18.72 -10.29
CA ASP A 562 -6.82 18.58 -11.02
C ASP A 562 -6.76 17.39 -12.00
N GLU A 563 -5.58 17.08 -12.56
CA GLU A 563 -5.36 15.85 -13.33
C GLU A 563 -5.46 14.58 -12.49
N LEU A 564 -4.95 14.61 -11.25
CA LEU A 564 -5.05 13.49 -10.32
C LEU A 564 -6.52 13.20 -9.95
N ASP A 565 -7.28 14.26 -9.65
CA ASP A 565 -8.71 14.17 -9.37
C ASP A 565 -9.50 13.62 -10.58
N ALA A 566 -9.12 13.99 -11.82
CA ALA A 566 -9.78 13.55 -13.05
C ALA A 566 -9.54 12.06 -13.40
N ILE A 567 -8.37 11.48 -13.07
CA ILE A 567 -8.11 10.05 -13.31
C ILE A 567 -9.05 9.19 -12.48
N ASP A 568 -9.29 9.65 -11.26
CA ASP A 568 -10.16 9.04 -10.29
C ASP A 568 -11.62 8.91 -10.82
N ASP A 569 -12.07 9.81 -11.72
CA ASP A 569 -13.39 9.75 -12.39
C ASP A 569 -13.52 8.59 -13.39
N THR A 570 -12.41 8.19 -14.03
CA THR A 570 -12.38 7.08 -15.02
C THR A 570 -12.29 5.69 -14.38
N ASP A 571 -11.61 5.54 -13.23
CA ASP A 571 -11.44 4.25 -12.54
C ASP A 571 -12.76 3.70 -11.97
N GLY A 572 -13.76 4.56 -11.71
CA GLY A 572 -15.07 4.18 -11.16
C GLY A 572 -16.00 3.43 -12.13
N LEU A 573 -15.66 3.37 -13.42
CA LEU A 573 -16.50 2.78 -14.48
C LEU A 573 -15.95 1.45 -15.05
N ALA A 574 -14.75 1.02 -14.65
CA ALA A 574 -14.12 -0.18 -15.19
C ALA A 574 -14.21 -1.36 -14.22
N LEU A 575 -15.35 -2.05 -14.20
CA LEU A 575 -15.34 -3.46 -13.82
C LEU A 575 -14.45 -4.21 -14.83
N PRO A 576 -13.40 -4.94 -14.40
CA PRO A 576 -12.72 -5.83 -15.33
C PRO A 576 -13.77 -6.83 -15.85
N PRO A 577 -13.86 -7.04 -17.18
CA PRO A 577 -14.83 -7.97 -17.73
C PRO A 577 -14.61 -9.35 -17.12
N ARG A 578 -15.70 -9.99 -16.69
CA ARG A 578 -15.67 -11.39 -16.25
C ARG A 578 -15.09 -12.25 -17.37
N PRO A 579 -14.15 -13.18 -17.08
CA PRO A 579 -13.67 -14.10 -18.10
C PRO A 579 -14.79 -15.08 -18.44
N GLY A 580 -15.38 -14.92 -19.61
CA GLY A 580 -16.44 -15.79 -20.11
C GLY A 580 -16.63 -15.65 -21.62
N THR A 581 -16.35 -16.74 -22.32
CA THR A 581 -16.67 -17.04 -23.74
C THR A 581 -15.80 -16.38 -24.82
N GLY A 582 -14.70 -17.05 -25.18
CA GLY A 582 -14.48 -17.50 -26.56
C GLY A 582 -14.06 -16.49 -27.64
N GLY A 583 -13.63 -15.28 -27.31
CA GLY A 583 -13.02 -14.36 -28.28
C GLY A 583 -11.63 -13.92 -27.80
N SER A 584 -10.60 -14.04 -28.64
CA SER A 584 -9.27 -13.46 -28.39
C SER A 584 -9.43 -11.95 -28.18
N PRO A 585 -9.14 -11.40 -26.99
CA PRO A 585 -9.30 -9.99 -26.78
C PRO A 585 -8.00 -9.27 -27.15
N ASP A 586 -8.07 -8.54 -28.26
CA ASP A 586 -7.01 -7.66 -28.73
C ASP A 586 -7.01 -6.37 -27.87
N PHE A 587 -6.41 -6.45 -26.69
CA PHE A 587 -6.13 -5.28 -25.85
C PHE A 587 -4.79 -4.68 -26.29
N ALA A 588 -4.85 -3.54 -27.00
CA ALA A 588 -3.70 -2.65 -27.11
C ALA A 588 -3.20 -2.30 -25.69
N LEU A 589 -1.90 -2.44 -25.41
CA LEU A 589 -1.29 -2.10 -24.12
C LEU A 589 -1.13 -0.57 -23.99
N ALA A 590 -2.21 0.19 -24.16
CA ALA A 590 -2.22 1.59 -23.77
C ALA A 590 -1.71 1.73 -22.33
N PRO A 591 -0.95 2.79 -21.98
CA PRO A 591 -0.43 2.96 -20.63
C PRO A 591 -1.61 2.88 -19.65
N ALA A 592 -1.52 1.93 -18.71
CA ALA A 592 -2.65 1.63 -17.86
C ALA A 592 -2.96 2.87 -16.98
N PRO A 593 -4.24 3.11 -16.62
CA PRO A 593 -4.65 4.28 -15.84
C PRO A 593 -3.82 4.52 -14.55
N HIS A 594 -3.33 3.45 -13.92
CA HIS A 594 -2.48 3.51 -12.74
C HIS A 594 -1.07 4.06 -13.02
N ASP A 595 -0.49 3.82 -14.20
CA ASP A 595 0.82 4.39 -14.60
C ASP A 595 0.72 5.90 -14.77
N ARG A 596 -0.39 6.38 -15.33
CA ARG A 596 -0.65 7.81 -15.46
C ARG A 596 -0.79 8.47 -14.08
N ARG A 597 -1.54 7.85 -13.16
CA ARG A 597 -1.68 8.31 -11.77
C ARG A 597 -0.33 8.44 -11.08
N ALA A 598 0.53 7.44 -11.21
CA ALA A 598 1.85 7.44 -10.59
C ALA A 598 2.75 8.58 -11.08
N ARG A 599 2.76 8.87 -12.39
CA ARG A 599 3.53 9.98 -12.97
C ARG A 599 3.06 11.35 -12.45
N ILE A 600 1.75 11.58 -12.41
CA ILE A 600 1.19 12.85 -11.91
C ILE A 600 1.47 13.02 -10.41
N ALA A 601 1.32 11.95 -9.63
CA ALA A 601 1.64 11.98 -8.20
C ALA A 601 3.11 12.31 -7.94
N THR A 602 4.03 11.71 -8.70
CA THR A 602 5.47 12.00 -8.59
C THR A 602 5.78 13.47 -8.93
N ALA A 603 5.24 13.96 -10.05
CA ALA A 603 5.39 15.37 -10.43
C ALA A 603 4.78 16.33 -9.40
N LEU A 604 3.69 15.93 -8.74
CA LEU A 604 3.07 16.71 -7.67
C LEU A 604 3.99 16.77 -6.44
N ASP A 605 4.55 15.65 -6.02
CA ASP A 605 5.47 15.58 -4.87
C ASP A 605 6.75 16.40 -5.12
N GLU A 606 7.31 16.35 -6.34
CA GLU A 606 8.42 17.22 -6.76
C GLU A 606 8.04 18.70 -6.74
N THR A 607 6.83 19.04 -7.20
CA THR A 607 6.33 20.42 -7.16
C THR A 607 6.16 20.91 -5.72
N VAL A 608 5.65 20.05 -4.82
CA VAL A 608 5.54 20.36 -3.39
C VAL A 608 6.91 20.57 -2.76
N ALA A 609 7.90 19.74 -3.09
CA ALA A 609 9.28 19.91 -2.60
C ALA A 609 9.85 21.28 -3.02
N ARG A 610 9.69 21.65 -4.30
CA ARG A 610 10.11 22.97 -4.81
C ARG A 610 9.38 24.14 -4.14
N ILE A 611 8.10 23.99 -3.78
CA ILE A 611 7.37 25.01 -3.04
C ILE A 611 7.94 25.17 -1.63
N ARG A 612 8.33 24.08 -0.97
CA ARG A 612 8.91 24.12 0.39
C ARG A 612 10.29 24.76 0.48
N GLU A 613 11.01 24.84 -0.64
CA GLU A 613 12.28 25.56 -0.73
C GLU A 613 12.10 27.10 -0.74
N LEU A 614 10.86 27.60 -0.89
CA LEU A 614 10.57 29.02 -0.93
C LEU A 614 10.44 29.60 0.49
N PRO A 615 11.00 30.80 0.76
CA PRO A 615 10.85 31.47 2.05
C PRO A 615 9.38 31.68 2.44
N GLY A 616 9.02 31.30 3.66
CA GLY A 616 7.66 31.38 4.21
C GLY A 616 6.71 30.27 3.75
N HIS A 617 7.20 29.29 2.96
CA HIS A 617 6.43 28.13 2.50
C HIS A 617 7.05 26.81 2.97
N GLU A 618 7.97 26.84 3.93
CA GLU A 618 8.68 25.67 4.46
C GLU A 618 7.69 24.66 5.09
N ALA A 619 6.59 25.17 5.65
CA ALA A 619 5.50 24.39 6.23
C ALA A 619 4.41 23.99 5.22
N PHE A 620 4.59 24.23 3.90
CA PHE A 620 3.56 23.97 2.90
C PHE A 620 3.17 22.48 2.89
N LEU A 621 1.89 22.19 3.14
CA LEU A 621 1.34 20.83 3.28
C LEU A 621 2.03 19.97 4.35
N LEU A 622 2.70 20.59 5.32
CA LEU A 622 3.17 19.91 6.52
C LEU A 622 2.10 19.95 7.62
N PRO A 623 2.11 18.97 8.54
CA PRO A 623 1.23 18.98 9.69
C PRO A 623 1.37 20.28 10.51
N PRO A 624 0.25 20.84 11.02
CA PRO A 624 0.29 22.05 11.83
C PRO A 624 1.05 21.85 13.14
N ASP A 625 1.67 22.92 13.63
CA ASP A 625 2.28 22.94 14.95
C ASP A 625 1.22 23.04 16.08
N ALA A 626 1.66 22.83 17.31
CA ALA A 626 0.79 22.85 18.48
C ALA A 626 0.04 24.18 18.64
N ASP A 627 0.68 25.30 18.31
CA ASP A 627 0.06 26.64 18.40
C ASP A 627 -1.02 26.83 17.33
N ALA A 628 -0.81 26.34 16.11
CA ALA A 628 -1.79 26.33 15.04
C ALA A 628 -3.01 25.48 15.39
N LEU A 629 -2.78 24.33 16.05
CA LEU A 629 -3.85 23.48 16.56
C LEU A 629 -4.63 24.17 17.68
N ALA A 630 -3.94 24.78 18.66
CA ALA A 630 -4.57 25.49 19.77
C ALA A 630 -5.44 26.68 19.31
N ARG A 631 -5.04 27.40 18.25
CA ARG A 631 -5.83 28.50 17.67
C ARG A 631 -7.21 28.06 17.19
N GLN A 632 -7.42 26.78 16.91
CA GLN A 632 -8.72 26.24 16.53
C GLN A 632 -9.68 26.11 17.72
N ALA A 633 -9.29 26.36 18.96
CA ALA A 633 -10.23 26.39 20.09
C ALA A 633 -11.02 27.71 20.22
N VAL A 634 -10.92 28.62 19.24
CA VAL A 634 -11.51 29.97 19.30
C VAL A 634 -13.04 30.00 19.41
N GLU A 635 -13.74 29.05 18.79
CA GLU A 635 -15.22 28.94 18.87
C GLU A 635 -15.70 27.98 19.96
N GLY A 636 -14.78 27.46 20.79
CA GLY A 636 -15.05 26.52 21.88
C GLY A 636 -14.03 25.37 21.93
N PRO A 637 -14.05 24.57 23.01
CA PRO A 637 -13.06 23.53 23.24
C PRO A 637 -13.14 22.40 22.21
N ILE A 638 -11.99 21.83 21.87
CA ILE A 638 -11.88 20.61 21.06
C ILE A 638 -11.35 19.50 21.96
N VAL A 639 -12.05 18.36 21.97
CA VAL A 639 -11.72 17.20 22.78
C VAL A 639 -11.37 16.04 21.86
N HIS A 640 -10.11 15.62 21.89
CA HIS A 640 -9.68 14.40 21.23
C HIS A 640 -9.58 13.26 22.25
N ILE A 641 -10.44 12.24 22.13
CA ILE A 641 -10.35 11.06 23.00
C ILE A 641 -9.50 10.00 22.31
N ASN A 642 -8.37 9.68 22.93
CA ASN A 642 -7.45 8.64 22.50
C ASN A 642 -7.65 7.37 23.35
N VAL A 643 -7.81 6.22 22.68
CA VAL A 643 -7.91 4.92 23.34
C VAL A 643 -6.80 4.02 22.79
N SER A 644 -5.93 3.52 23.66
CA SER A 644 -4.80 2.66 23.31
C SER A 644 -4.63 1.52 24.32
N GLY A 645 -3.85 0.50 23.94
CA GLY A 645 -3.47 -0.59 24.85
C GLY A 645 -2.53 -0.16 25.99
N TYR A 646 -1.93 1.04 25.92
CA TYR A 646 -1.02 1.54 26.97
C TYR A 646 -1.72 2.40 28.02
N ARG A 647 -2.50 3.38 27.56
CA ARG A 647 -3.34 4.28 28.37
C ARG A 647 -4.34 4.99 27.47
N SER A 648 -5.40 5.53 28.07
CA SER A 648 -6.43 6.30 27.37
C SER A 648 -6.58 7.67 28.01
N ASP A 649 -6.79 8.68 27.17
CA ASP A 649 -6.73 10.08 27.56
C ASP A 649 -7.67 10.93 26.70
N ALA A 650 -8.28 11.95 27.30
CA ALA A 650 -8.85 13.07 26.58
C ALA A 650 -7.80 14.19 26.47
N ILE A 651 -7.42 14.52 25.25
CA ILE A 651 -6.60 15.68 24.94
C ILE A 651 -7.54 16.87 24.73
N LEU A 652 -7.45 17.84 25.63
CA LEU A 652 -8.28 19.03 25.70
C LEU A 652 -7.55 20.21 25.07
N VAL A 653 -8.06 20.70 23.95
CA VAL A 653 -7.56 21.89 23.27
C VAL A 653 -8.46 23.07 23.62
N THR A 654 -7.91 24.02 24.35
CA THR A 654 -8.60 25.23 24.77
C THR A 654 -7.81 26.47 24.34
N LYS A 655 -8.41 27.66 24.53
CA LYS A 655 -7.71 28.94 24.32
C LYS A 655 -6.48 29.13 25.23
N ASP A 656 -6.44 28.41 26.36
CA ASP A 656 -5.40 28.55 27.38
C ASP A 656 -4.25 27.54 27.17
N GLY A 657 -4.46 26.53 26.34
CA GLY A 657 -3.43 25.53 25.99
C GLY A 657 -4.00 24.16 25.60
N ILE A 658 -3.08 23.20 25.46
CA ILE A 658 -3.39 21.79 25.19
C ILE A 658 -3.06 20.97 26.44
N HIS A 659 -4.05 20.32 27.02
CA HIS A 659 -3.91 19.53 28.24
C HIS A 659 -4.39 18.09 28.03
N SER A 660 -3.99 17.16 28.90
CA SER A 660 -4.45 15.78 28.85
C SER A 660 -5.14 15.40 30.16
N LEU A 661 -6.28 14.73 30.06
CA LEU A 661 -7.02 14.12 31.16
C LEU A 661 -7.00 12.59 31.00
N ALA A 662 -6.51 11.87 31.99
CA ALA A 662 -6.48 10.41 31.96
C ALA A 662 -7.89 9.82 32.12
N LEU A 663 -8.23 8.83 31.30
CA LEU A 663 -9.53 8.14 31.29
C LEU A 663 -9.32 6.62 31.47
N PRO A 664 -8.97 6.15 32.69
CA PRO A 664 -8.50 4.79 32.91
C PRO A 664 -9.57 3.70 32.69
N GLY A 665 -10.86 4.02 32.79
CA GLY A 665 -11.93 3.05 32.49
C GLY A 665 -12.19 2.83 31.00
N LEU A 666 -11.56 3.63 30.13
CA LEU A 666 -11.56 3.39 28.69
C LEU A 666 -10.39 2.50 28.32
N THR A 667 -10.62 1.19 28.21
CA THR A 667 -9.64 0.26 27.63
C THR A 667 -10.11 -0.22 26.27
N VAL A 668 -9.19 -0.57 25.36
CA VAL A 668 -9.56 -1.11 24.03
C VAL A 668 -10.55 -2.29 24.14
N PRO A 669 -10.34 -3.30 25.02
CA PRO A 669 -11.32 -4.37 25.21
C PRO A 669 -12.68 -3.88 25.70
N THR A 670 -12.72 -3.00 26.70
CA THR A 670 -13.98 -2.49 27.25
C THR A 670 -14.76 -1.68 26.22
N VAL A 671 -14.10 -0.80 25.46
CA VAL A 671 -14.77 -0.02 24.41
C VAL A 671 -15.35 -0.93 23.32
N MET A 672 -14.61 -1.96 22.91
CA MET A 672 -15.09 -2.95 21.94
C MET A 672 -16.30 -3.73 22.45
N GLU A 673 -16.27 -4.19 23.70
CA GLU A 673 -17.39 -4.88 24.35
C GLU A 673 -18.64 -4.00 24.41
N GLN A 674 -18.48 -2.74 24.81
CA GLN A 674 -19.58 -1.77 24.90
C GLN A 674 -20.13 -1.39 23.52
N ALA A 675 -19.27 -1.25 22.51
CA ALA A 675 -19.70 -1.03 21.13
C ALA A 675 -20.53 -2.22 20.60
N ASP A 676 -20.04 -3.45 20.76
CA ASP A 676 -20.76 -4.65 20.33
C ASP A 676 -22.12 -4.80 21.04
N ALA A 677 -22.14 -4.58 22.36
CA ALA A 677 -23.36 -4.57 23.16
C ALA A 677 -24.34 -3.49 22.69
N PHE A 678 -23.86 -2.30 22.37
CA PHE A 678 -24.67 -1.18 21.89
C PHE A 678 -25.33 -1.50 20.55
N TYR A 679 -24.58 -1.96 19.55
CA TYR A 679 -25.13 -2.25 18.22
C TYR A 679 -26.08 -3.44 18.23
N THR A 680 -25.74 -4.49 18.96
CA THR A 680 -26.63 -5.65 19.14
C THR A 680 -27.95 -5.22 19.78
N ALA A 681 -27.87 -4.40 20.83
CA ALA A 681 -29.06 -3.91 21.52
C ALA A 681 -29.86 -2.89 20.69
N LEU A 682 -29.20 -2.05 19.90
CA LEU A 682 -29.87 -1.04 19.08
C LEU A 682 -30.76 -1.69 18.01
N SER A 683 -30.27 -2.77 17.39
CA SER A 683 -31.01 -3.58 16.42
C SER A 683 -32.23 -4.24 17.06
N ASP A 684 -32.06 -4.90 18.21
CA ASP A 684 -33.15 -5.61 18.91
C ASP A 684 -34.18 -4.64 19.53
N ALA A 685 -33.78 -3.44 19.95
CA ALA A 685 -34.65 -2.49 20.66
C ALA A 685 -35.82 -1.98 19.80
N HIS A 686 -35.62 -1.93 18.49
CA HIS A 686 -36.54 -1.33 17.53
C HIS A 686 -37.16 -2.34 16.55
N ASP A 687 -36.81 -3.64 16.65
CA ASP A 687 -37.44 -4.68 15.84
C ASP A 687 -38.81 -5.05 16.43
N ASP A 688 -39.88 -4.53 15.81
CA ASP A 688 -41.27 -4.78 16.19
C ASP A 688 -41.70 -6.26 16.04
N SER A 689 -40.92 -7.08 15.32
CA SER A 689 -41.17 -8.51 15.18
C SER A 689 -40.70 -9.32 16.41
N LEU A 690 -39.85 -8.73 17.26
CA LEU A 690 -39.33 -9.36 18.46
C LEU A 690 -40.29 -9.26 19.65
N ASP A 691 -40.17 -10.21 20.58
CA ASP A 691 -40.92 -10.23 21.83
C ASP A 691 -40.70 -8.93 22.66
N PRO A 692 -41.76 -8.34 23.25
CA PRO A 692 -41.65 -7.10 24.01
C PRO A 692 -40.61 -7.13 25.15
N LEU A 693 -40.39 -8.27 25.80
CA LEU A 693 -39.37 -8.37 26.86
C LEU A 693 -37.96 -8.29 26.28
N ARG A 694 -37.73 -8.84 25.08
CA ARG A 694 -36.44 -8.71 24.39
C ARG A 694 -36.16 -7.25 24.03
N ARG A 695 -37.16 -6.53 23.51
CA ARG A 695 -37.05 -5.10 23.20
C ARG A 695 -36.74 -4.25 24.43
N ILE A 696 -37.45 -4.48 25.54
CA ILE A 696 -37.19 -3.77 26.81
C ILE A 696 -35.77 -4.08 27.33
N THR A 697 -35.32 -5.32 27.20
CA THR A 697 -33.96 -5.74 27.59
C THR A 697 -32.91 -5.02 26.74
N ALA A 698 -33.14 -4.95 25.43
CA ALA A 698 -32.30 -4.25 24.49
C ALA A 698 -32.25 -2.73 24.78
N GLN A 699 -33.39 -2.07 25.01
CA GLN A 699 -33.44 -0.65 25.42
C GLN A 699 -32.67 -0.39 26.72
N ARG A 700 -32.74 -1.31 27.69
CA ARG A 700 -31.94 -1.22 28.92
C ARG A 700 -30.46 -1.35 28.63
N ALA A 701 -30.04 -2.28 27.75
CA ALA A 701 -28.65 -2.44 27.38
C ALA A 701 -28.09 -1.18 26.68
N VAL A 702 -28.85 -0.57 25.76
CA VAL A 702 -28.51 0.74 25.16
C VAL A 702 -28.27 1.77 26.27
N ARG A 703 -29.19 1.90 27.23
CA ARG A 703 -29.03 2.84 28.34
C ARG A 703 -27.80 2.55 29.21
N THR A 704 -27.53 1.28 29.53
CA THR A 704 -26.34 0.88 30.30
C THR A 704 -25.06 1.34 29.63
N VAL A 705 -24.96 1.21 28.30
CA VAL A 705 -23.80 1.70 27.55
C VAL A 705 -23.69 3.23 27.63
N LEU A 706 -24.81 3.96 27.51
CA LEU A 706 -24.81 5.44 27.60
C LEU A 706 -24.44 5.94 29.00
N GLU A 707 -24.85 5.24 30.06
CA GLU A 707 -24.48 5.53 31.44
C GLU A 707 -22.97 5.28 31.67
N TRP A 708 -22.43 4.17 31.15
CA TRP A 708 -21.00 3.89 31.17
C TRP A 708 -20.18 4.94 30.40
N LEU A 709 -20.64 5.34 29.21
CA LEU A 709 -19.97 6.35 28.38
C LEU A 709 -19.95 7.73 29.06
N TRP A 710 -20.99 8.03 29.85
CA TRP A 710 -21.02 9.22 30.69
C TRP A 710 -19.98 9.14 31.81
N ASP A 711 -19.92 8.02 32.52
CA ASP A 711 -19.07 7.85 33.69
C ASP A 711 -17.57 7.82 33.34
N GLU A 712 -17.22 7.12 32.27
CA GLU A 712 -15.81 6.85 31.92
C GLU A 712 -15.23 7.81 30.88
N ALA A 713 -16.07 8.62 30.21
CA ALA A 713 -15.61 9.54 29.17
C ALA A 713 -16.20 10.95 29.29
N ALA A 714 -17.50 11.10 29.02
CA ALA A 714 -18.08 12.42 28.76
C ALA A 714 -18.21 13.29 30.03
N GLY A 715 -18.63 12.70 31.15
CA GLY A 715 -18.75 13.38 32.44
C GLY A 715 -17.42 13.97 32.92
N PRO A 716 -16.35 13.15 33.06
CA PRO A 716 -15.02 13.63 33.45
C PRO A 716 -14.49 14.77 32.57
N VAL A 717 -14.66 14.67 31.24
CA VAL A 717 -14.25 15.71 30.29
C VAL A 717 -15.01 17.01 30.51
N LEU A 718 -16.34 16.95 30.64
CA LEU A 718 -17.17 18.14 30.82
C LEU A 718 -16.89 18.82 32.16
N ASP A 719 -16.63 18.04 33.21
CA ASP A 719 -16.29 18.56 34.54
C ASP A 719 -14.91 19.24 34.53
N GLU A 720 -13.90 18.65 33.88
CA GLU A 720 -12.56 19.25 33.72
C GLU A 720 -12.59 20.55 32.91
N LEU A 721 -13.45 20.63 31.88
CA LEU A 721 -13.67 21.85 31.09
C LEU A 721 -14.53 22.90 31.83
N GLY A 722 -15.06 22.58 33.02
CA GLY A 722 -15.95 23.46 33.78
C GLY A 722 -17.31 23.70 33.12
N LEU A 723 -17.76 22.77 32.26
CA LEU A 723 -19.01 22.85 31.51
C LEU A 723 -20.17 22.26 32.32
N ALA A 724 -20.57 22.99 33.36
CA ALA A 724 -21.70 22.63 34.22
C ALA A 724 -23.06 22.87 33.53
N PRO A 725 -24.14 22.20 34.00
CA PRO A 725 -25.50 22.41 33.48
C PRO A 725 -25.91 23.87 33.64
N ARG A 726 -26.34 24.51 32.55
CA ARG A 726 -26.88 25.88 32.60
C ARG A 726 -28.40 25.82 32.79
N HIS A 727 -28.94 26.71 33.62
CA HIS A 727 -30.38 26.97 33.63
C HIS A 727 -30.83 27.40 32.22
N ARG A 728 -32.01 26.92 31.79
CA ARG A 728 -32.57 26.91 30.42
C ARG A 728 -32.62 28.25 29.65
N ASP A 729 -32.13 29.36 30.21
CA ASP A 729 -32.34 30.71 29.67
C ASP A 729 -31.17 31.27 28.83
N GLY A 730 -30.10 30.49 28.60
CA GLY A 730 -28.96 30.90 27.78
C GLY A 730 -28.53 29.84 26.75
N PRO A 731 -27.88 30.24 25.63
CA PRO A 731 -27.39 29.28 24.65
C PRO A 731 -26.32 28.37 25.24
N LEU A 732 -26.42 27.07 24.94
CA LEU A 732 -25.42 26.08 25.32
C LEU A 732 -24.10 26.35 24.57
N PRO A 733 -22.94 26.20 25.23
CA PRO A 733 -21.65 26.30 24.55
C PRO A 733 -21.48 25.17 23.54
N ARG A 734 -20.76 25.42 22.44
CA ARG A 734 -20.39 24.40 21.46
C ARG A 734 -19.06 23.75 21.84
N MET A 735 -18.96 22.45 21.58
CA MET A 735 -17.73 21.67 21.75
C MET A 735 -17.55 20.71 20.58
N TRP A 736 -16.31 20.43 20.21
CA TRP A 736 -15.97 19.49 19.13
C TRP A 736 -15.35 18.22 19.69
N TRP A 737 -15.89 17.08 19.28
CA TRP A 737 -15.39 15.75 19.57
C TRP A 737 -14.56 15.25 18.39
N ILE A 738 -13.36 14.77 18.70
CA ILE A 738 -12.52 13.97 17.81
C ILE A 738 -12.40 12.59 18.45
N LEU A 739 -13.10 11.61 17.90
CA LEU A 739 -13.10 10.24 18.40
C LEU A 739 -12.20 9.37 17.53
N GLY A 740 -11.33 8.58 18.17
CA GLY A 740 -10.45 7.62 17.50
C GLY A 740 -10.85 6.18 17.76
N GLY A 741 -10.43 5.28 16.85
CA GLY A 741 -10.64 3.85 16.99
C GLY A 741 -12.11 3.43 17.23
N PRO A 742 -12.34 2.35 18.01
CA PRO A 742 -13.68 1.83 18.27
C PRO A 742 -14.63 2.79 18.98
N LEU A 743 -14.11 3.81 19.70
CA LEU A 743 -14.95 4.79 20.40
C LEU A 743 -15.78 5.65 19.43
N SER A 744 -15.31 5.80 18.18
CA SER A 744 -16.05 6.49 17.12
C SER A 744 -17.40 5.82 16.78
N LEU A 745 -17.60 4.56 17.20
CA LEU A 745 -18.83 3.81 17.01
C LEU A 745 -19.88 4.10 18.10
N LEU A 746 -19.55 4.88 19.13
CA LEU A 746 -20.45 5.14 20.26
C LEU A 746 -20.91 6.61 20.30
N PRO A 747 -22.18 6.88 20.64
CA PRO A 747 -22.73 8.23 20.65
C PRO A 747 -22.36 9.01 21.91
N VAL A 748 -21.13 9.54 21.98
CA VAL A 748 -20.68 10.36 23.13
C VAL A 748 -21.64 11.53 23.40
N HIS A 749 -22.21 12.14 22.36
CA HIS A 749 -23.20 13.22 22.50
C HIS A 749 -24.50 12.80 23.21
N ALA A 750 -24.84 11.50 23.21
CA ALA A 750 -26.03 10.95 23.87
C ALA A 750 -25.72 10.37 25.27
N ALA A 751 -24.47 10.41 25.70
CA ALA A 751 -24.06 9.89 27.00
C ALA A 751 -24.78 10.63 28.14
N GLY A 752 -25.27 9.88 29.12
CA GLY A 752 -25.86 10.45 30.31
C GLY A 752 -26.49 9.43 31.26
N ARG A 753 -26.87 9.90 32.45
CA ARG A 753 -27.62 9.16 33.46
C ARG A 753 -29.07 9.66 33.51
N PRO A 754 -29.99 9.06 32.75
CA PRO A 754 -31.39 9.49 32.73
C PRO A 754 -32.20 9.03 33.96
N THR A 755 -31.57 8.35 34.93
CA THR A 755 -32.23 7.81 36.13
C THR A 755 -32.11 8.78 37.32
N GLY A 756 -33.20 9.49 37.61
CA GLY A 756 -33.34 10.45 38.71
C GLY A 756 -34.64 11.28 38.58
N PRO A 757 -35.01 12.12 39.56
CA PRO A 757 -36.03 13.15 39.35
C PRO A 757 -35.62 14.09 38.18
N PRO A 758 -36.57 14.68 37.43
CA PRO A 758 -36.28 15.45 36.20
C PRO A 758 -35.26 16.58 36.35
N GLU A 759 -35.16 17.18 37.54
CA GLU A 759 -34.21 18.23 37.89
C GLU A 759 -32.77 17.73 38.11
N GLU A 760 -32.59 16.43 38.37
CA GLU A 760 -31.29 15.74 38.47
C GLU A 760 -30.89 15.12 37.12
N CYS A 761 -31.84 14.56 36.34
CA CYS A 761 -31.55 14.01 35.01
C CYS A 761 -30.99 15.06 34.05
N SER A 762 -31.54 16.28 34.08
CA SER A 762 -31.07 17.41 33.26
C SER A 762 -29.67 17.92 33.61
N ARG A 763 -29.01 17.35 34.63
CA ARG A 763 -27.65 17.72 35.05
C ARG A 763 -26.58 16.73 34.61
N HIS A 764 -26.98 15.54 34.17
CA HIS A 764 -26.08 14.41 33.92
C HIS A 764 -26.23 13.85 32.50
N THR A 765 -26.46 14.71 31.51
CA THR A 765 -26.36 14.35 30.09
C THR A 765 -25.47 15.35 29.35
N VAL A 766 -24.86 14.90 28.26
CA VAL A 766 -24.07 15.77 27.39
C VAL A 766 -24.97 16.80 26.68
N MET A 767 -26.15 16.37 26.22
CA MET A 767 -27.11 17.22 25.49
C MET A 767 -27.61 18.41 26.31
N ASP A 768 -27.67 18.29 27.64
CA ASP A 768 -28.08 19.39 28.52
C ASP A 768 -26.94 20.38 28.85
N ARG A 769 -25.69 20.06 28.50
CA ARG A 769 -24.51 20.86 28.85
C ARG A 769 -23.86 21.54 27.66
N VAL A 770 -23.85 20.90 26.49
CA VAL A 770 -23.13 21.38 25.30
C VAL A 770 -23.85 21.06 23.99
N ILE A 771 -23.63 21.90 22.98
CA ILE A 771 -23.89 21.54 21.58
C ILE A 771 -22.70 20.72 21.10
N SER A 772 -22.90 19.41 20.94
CA SER A 772 -21.86 18.49 20.45
C SER A 772 -21.71 18.60 18.93
N SER A 773 -20.47 18.79 18.48
CA SER A 773 -20.07 18.66 17.08
C SER A 773 -18.96 17.65 16.91
N TYR A 774 -18.83 17.06 15.72
CA TYR A 774 -17.79 16.07 15.42
C TYR A 774 -16.86 16.57 14.32
N THR A 775 -15.58 16.23 14.42
CA THR A 775 -14.62 16.49 13.33
C THR A 775 -13.59 15.36 13.26
N PRO A 776 -13.15 14.93 12.07
CA PRO A 776 -12.14 13.87 11.94
C PRO A 776 -10.79 14.26 12.54
N THR A 777 -10.39 15.52 12.35
CA THR A 777 -9.12 16.11 12.80
C THR A 777 -9.32 17.59 13.10
N VAL A 778 -8.38 18.20 13.83
CA VAL A 778 -8.33 19.65 14.03
C VAL A 778 -8.07 20.37 12.70
N ARG A 779 -7.26 19.78 11.82
CA ARG A 779 -7.05 20.30 10.45
C ARG A 779 -8.34 20.34 9.62
N ALA A 780 -9.19 19.31 9.70
CA ALA A 780 -10.48 19.29 9.01
C ALA A 780 -11.45 20.37 9.54
N LEU A 781 -11.42 20.63 10.85
CA LEU A 781 -12.17 21.71 11.47
C LEU A 781 -11.68 23.09 10.99
N ALA A 782 -10.37 23.31 10.95
CA ALA A 782 -9.78 24.54 10.43
C ALA A 782 -10.23 24.82 9.00
N HIS A 783 -10.17 23.80 8.12
CA HIS A 783 -10.65 23.91 6.75
C HIS A 783 -12.15 24.26 6.68
N SER A 784 -12.98 23.60 7.51
CA SER A 784 -14.42 23.85 7.54
C SER A 784 -14.73 25.30 7.97
N ARG A 785 -13.99 25.84 8.95
CA ARG A 785 -14.15 27.23 9.40
C ARG A 785 -13.73 28.24 8.34
N GLU A 786 -12.62 28.03 7.65
CA GLU A 786 -12.20 28.89 6.54
C GLU A 786 -13.27 28.96 5.45
N ARG A 787 -13.89 27.81 5.13
CA ARG A 787 -14.99 27.73 4.17
C ARG A 787 -16.25 28.42 4.68
N ALA A 788 -16.60 28.24 5.95
CA ALA A 788 -17.75 28.90 6.59
C ALA A 788 -17.61 30.44 6.62
N ALA A 789 -16.39 30.96 6.79
CA ALA A 789 -16.12 32.39 6.84
C ALA A 789 -16.36 33.12 5.50
N THR A 790 -16.30 32.40 4.37
CA THR A 790 -16.67 32.96 3.07
C THR A 790 -18.20 33.07 2.98
N PRO A 791 -18.83 34.18 2.57
CA PRO A 791 -20.29 34.27 2.42
C PRO A 791 -20.86 33.34 1.35
N ALA A 792 -22.09 32.83 1.53
CA ALA A 792 -22.78 32.07 0.48
C ALA A 792 -23.11 32.97 -0.71
N ALA A 793 -22.85 32.49 -1.93
CA ALA A 793 -23.20 33.22 -3.15
C ALA A 793 -24.68 33.03 -3.55
N THR A 794 -25.42 32.15 -2.86
CA THR A 794 -26.78 31.73 -3.16
C THR A 794 -27.41 31.08 -1.93
N ASP A 795 -28.73 31.13 -1.81
CA ASP A 795 -29.52 30.38 -0.81
C ASP A 795 -30.29 29.19 -1.44
N ARG A 796 -30.01 28.87 -2.71
CA ARG A 796 -30.66 27.77 -3.44
C ARG A 796 -30.39 26.42 -2.74
N ALA A 797 -31.44 25.61 -2.63
CA ALA A 797 -31.36 24.27 -2.07
C ALA A 797 -31.60 23.18 -3.14
N LEU A 798 -30.90 22.06 -3.03
CA LEU A 798 -31.22 20.80 -3.71
C LEU A 798 -31.90 19.86 -2.71
N ILE A 799 -33.08 19.37 -3.04
CA ILE A 799 -33.84 18.42 -2.23
C ILE A 799 -33.97 17.14 -3.05
N VAL A 800 -33.44 16.03 -2.53
CA VAL A 800 -33.47 14.71 -3.15
C VAL A 800 -34.27 13.77 -2.25
N ALA A 801 -35.31 13.15 -2.78
CA ALA A 801 -36.16 12.23 -2.03
C ALA A 801 -36.39 10.91 -2.78
N MET A 802 -36.27 9.79 -2.07
CA MET A 802 -36.44 8.44 -2.59
C MET A 802 -37.51 7.65 -1.81
N PRO A 803 -38.81 8.02 -1.91
CA PRO A 803 -39.89 7.26 -1.28
C PRO A 803 -39.92 5.78 -1.68
N THR A 804 -39.63 5.51 -2.96
CA THR A 804 -39.45 4.14 -3.48
C THR A 804 -38.04 3.96 -4.02
N THR A 805 -37.32 2.98 -3.46
CA THR A 805 -35.94 2.63 -3.84
C THR A 805 -35.90 1.18 -4.31
N PRO A 806 -35.29 0.87 -5.48
CA PRO A 806 -35.17 -0.52 -5.94
C PRO A 806 -34.49 -1.42 -4.89
N ASP A 807 -35.01 -2.63 -4.67
CA ASP A 807 -34.54 -3.65 -3.70
C ASP A 807 -34.62 -3.29 -2.21
N HIS A 808 -35.18 -2.13 -1.86
CA HIS A 808 -35.23 -1.67 -0.47
C HIS A 808 -36.67 -1.36 -0.06
N GLY A 809 -36.93 -1.36 1.26
CA GLY A 809 -38.23 -1.00 1.80
C GLY A 809 -38.61 0.46 1.49
N PRO A 810 -39.91 0.77 1.39
CA PRO A 810 -40.37 2.13 1.12
C PRO A 810 -40.03 3.08 2.28
N LEU A 811 -39.72 4.33 1.95
CA LEU A 811 -39.63 5.46 2.88
C LEU A 811 -40.90 6.31 2.71
N VAL A 812 -41.94 5.96 3.47
CA VAL A 812 -43.28 6.55 3.42
C VAL A 812 -43.28 8.05 3.75
N PHE A 813 -42.37 8.52 4.62
CA PHE A 813 -42.29 9.91 5.07
C PHE A 813 -41.31 10.77 4.28
N ALA A 814 -40.43 10.19 3.46
CA ALA A 814 -39.44 10.93 2.67
C ALA A 814 -40.07 12.03 1.76
N GLU A 815 -41.24 11.78 1.17
CA GLU A 815 -41.93 12.81 0.38
C GLU A 815 -42.45 13.96 1.27
N SER A 816 -43.03 13.63 2.42
CA SER A 816 -43.52 14.63 3.38
C SER A 816 -42.38 15.47 3.97
N GLU A 817 -41.23 14.85 4.24
CA GLU A 817 -40.01 15.53 4.67
C GLU A 817 -39.53 16.52 3.60
N ALA A 818 -39.41 16.07 2.35
CA ALA A 818 -38.99 16.91 1.23
C ALA A 818 -39.92 18.12 1.01
N GLU A 819 -41.23 17.92 1.12
CA GLU A 819 -42.21 19.01 1.03
C GLU A 819 -42.06 20.01 2.18
N ARG A 820 -41.82 19.55 3.41
CA ARG A 820 -41.57 20.42 4.56
C ARG A 820 -40.31 21.26 4.39
N VAL A 821 -39.23 20.68 3.86
CA VAL A 821 -37.99 21.42 3.58
C VAL A 821 -38.22 22.45 2.49
N ARG A 822 -38.98 22.11 1.44
CA ARG A 822 -39.32 23.02 0.34
C ARG A 822 -40.10 24.26 0.78
N LEU A 823 -40.88 24.19 1.87
CA LEU A 823 -41.54 25.36 2.45
C LEU A 823 -40.55 26.41 2.97
N HIS A 824 -39.36 26.00 3.44
CA HIS A 824 -38.29 26.90 3.88
C HIS A 824 -37.39 27.36 2.73
N TYR A 825 -37.34 26.58 1.64
CA TYR A 825 -36.55 26.88 0.44
C TYR A 825 -37.44 26.83 -0.82
N PRO A 826 -38.25 27.86 -1.08
CA PRO A 826 -39.23 27.85 -2.17
C PRO A 826 -38.57 27.76 -3.56
N ASP A 827 -37.35 28.29 -3.72
CA ASP A 827 -36.56 28.24 -4.97
C ASP A 827 -35.70 26.96 -5.10
N SER A 828 -36.03 25.92 -4.33
CA SER A 828 -35.28 24.66 -4.33
C SER A 828 -35.53 23.82 -5.59
N ARG A 829 -34.50 23.10 -6.02
CA ARG A 829 -34.62 22.02 -7.00
C ARG A 829 -35.05 20.75 -6.27
N LEU A 830 -36.23 20.23 -6.62
CA LEU A 830 -36.72 18.95 -6.09
C LEU A 830 -36.49 17.83 -7.11
N LEU A 831 -35.73 16.80 -6.71
CA LEU A 831 -35.58 15.54 -7.41
C LEU A 831 -36.26 14.45 -6.57
N ILE A 832 -37.31 13.82 -7.09
CA ILE A 832 -38.11 12.85 -6.33
C ILE A 832 -38.56 11.69 -7.18
N ARG A 833 -38.40 10.47 -6.66
CA ARG A 833 -38.93 9.26 -7.29
C ARG A 833 -40.37 9.02 -6.82
N ARG A 834 -41.35 9.19 -7.72
CA ARG A 834 -42.76 8.87 -7.47
C ARG A 834 -43.21 7.65 -8.27
N ASP A 835 -44.14 6.89 -7.72
CA ASP A 835 -44.76 5.78 -8.44
C ASP A 835 -45.45 6.26 -9.72
N GLY A 836 -45.19 5.57 -10.84
CA GLY A 836 -45.72 5.91 -12.15
C GLY A 836 -44.95 6.98 -12.94
N THR A 837 -43.90 7.58 -12.38
CA THR A 837 -43.01 8.48 -13.13
C THR A 837 -42.03 7.69 -14.01
N SER A 838 -41.71 8.21 -15.20
CA SER A 838 -40.72 7.59 -16.09
C SER A 838 -39.32 7.71 -15.49
N ALA A 839 -38.61 6.58 -15.42
CA ALA A 839 -37.22 6.54 -14.97
C ALA A 839 -36.33 7.43 -15.85
N GLY A 840 -35.48 8.25 -15.22
CA GLY A 840 -34.57 9.15 -15.92
C GLY A 840 -35.21 10.43 -16.51
N GLY A 841 -36.46 10.75 -16.17
CA GLY A 841 -37.07 12.04 -16.49
C GLY A 841 -36.38 13.22 -15.79
N GLU A 842 -36.68 14.46 -16.19
CA GLU A 842 -36.00 15.68 -15.69
C GLU A 842 -35.99 15.85 -14.16
N HIS A 843 -36.98 15.31 -13.46
CA HIS A 843 -37.13 15.38 -12.00
C HIS A 843 -36.71 14.08 -11.29
N SER A 844 -36.15 13.12 -12.03
CA SER A 844 -35.72 11.83 -11.51
C SER A 844 -34.45 12.01 -10.67
N PRO A 845 -34.40 11.43 -9.45
CA PRO A 845 -33.25 11.46 -8.57
C PRO A 845 -32.20 10.43 -9.03
N VAL A 846 -31.62 10.67 -10.20
CA VAL A 846 -30.46 9.93 -10.71
C VAL A 846 -29.18 10.69 -10.42
N LYS A 847 -28.08 9.95 -10.30
CA LYS A 847 -26.75 10.51 -10.01
C LYS A 847 -26.42 11.71 -10.87
N ARG A 848 -26.58 11.61 -12.20
CA ARG A 848 -26.25 12.73 -13.12
C ARG A 848 -26.96 14.03 -12.73
N HIS A 849 -28.27 13.99 -12.45
CA HIS A 849 -29.03 15.19 -12.08
C HIS A 849 -28.59 15.77 -10.75
N VAL A 850 -28.30 14.92 -9.77
CA VAL A 850 -27.76 15.37 -8.47
C VAL A 850 -26.43 16.11 -8.67
N MET A 851 -25.53 15.54 -9.47
CA MET A 851 -24.21 16.11 -9.73
C MET A 851 -24.24 17.38 -10.59
N ASP A 852 -25.20 17.50 -11.49
CA ASP A 852 -25.42 18.72 -12.29
C ASP A 852 -25.90 19.89 -11.40
N GLU A 853 -26.69 19.61 -10.36
CA GLU A 853 -27.34 20.60 -9.50
C GLU A 853 -26.52 21.00 -8.27
N LEU A 854 -25.81 20.06 -7.64
CA LEU A 854 -25.02 20.30 -6.41
C LEU A 854 -24.10 21.54 -6.46
N PRO A 855 -23.34 21.80 -7.55
CA PRO A 855 -22.46 22.97 -7.64
C PRO A 855 -23.18 24.33 -7.58
N GLN A 856 -24.50 24.36 -7.81
CA GLN A 856 -25.32 25.58 -7.85
C GLN A 856 -26.07 25.85 -6.54
N CYS A 857 -26.00 24.94 -5.57
CA CYS A 857 -26.76 25.03 -4.33
C CYS A 857 -25.86 25.30 -3.12
N ALA A 858 -26.39 26.03 -2.15
CA ALA A 858 -25.77 26.19 -0.83
C ALA A 858 -26.27 25.13 0.15
N VAL A 859 -27.50 24.67 -0.02
CA VAL A 859 -28.10 23.64 0.85
C VAL A 859 -28.38 22.39 0.04
N ALA A 860 -28.06 21.22 0.58
CA ALA A 860 -28.43 19.94 0.03
C ALA A 860 -29.16 19.11 1.09
N HIS A 861 -30.29 18.53 0.72
CA HIS A 861 -31.09 17.68 1.60
C HIS A 861 -31.36 16.35 0.90
N PHE A 862 -31.01 15.24 1.55
CA PHE A 862 -31.19 13.89 1.03
C PHE A 862 -32.07 13.08 1.98
N ALA A 863 -33.27 12.69 1.52
CA ALA A 863 -34.17 11.76 2.19
C ALA A 863 -34.20 10.45 1.39
N CYS A 864 -33.26 9.56 1.68
CA CYS A 864 -33.05 8.32 0.92
C CYS A 864 -32.31 7.26 1.76
N HIS A 865 -32.17 6.04 1.25
CA HIS A 865 -31.36 5.03 1.92
C HIS A 865 -29.86 5.31 1.76
N GLY A 866 -29.10 5.09 2.83
CA GLY A 866 -27.64 4.97 2.79
C GLY A 866 -27.24 3.49 2.77
N GLN A 867 -26.13 3.16 2.12
CA GLN A 867 -25.57 1.82 2.16
C GLN A 867 -24.06 1.89 2.41
N SER A 868 -23.60 1.18 3.43
CA SER A 868 -22.18 1.05 3.76
C SER A 868 -21.57 -0.27 3.27
N ASP A 869 -20.30 -0.24 2.88
CA ASP A 869 -19.47 -1.37 2.51
C ASP A 869 -18.37 -1.57 3.57
N PRO A 870 -18.49 -2.59 4.45
CA PRO A 870 -17.54 -2.84 5.53
C PRO A 870 -16.10 -3.11 5.10
N LEU A 871 -15.90 -3.53 3.83
CA LEU A 871 -14.58 -3.83 3.29
C LEU A 871 -14.00 -2.67 2.49
N ASN A 872 -14.85 -1.73 2.06
CA ASN A 872 -14.45 -0.59 1.25
C ASN A 872 -15.35 0.63 1.52
N PRO A 873 -15.11 1.39 2.61
CA PRO A 873 -15.98 2.51 2.99
C PRO A 873 -16.01 3.66 1.96
N SER A 874 -15.03 3.74 1.05
CA SER A 874 -15.10 4.64 -0.12
C SER A 874 -16.24 4.32 -1.10
N SER A 875 -16.75 3.09 -1.08
CA SER A 875 -17.90 2.63 -1.87
C SER A 875 -19.25 2.87 -1.18
N ASP A 876 -19.25 3.37 0.06
CA ASP A 876 -20.45 3.81 0.75
C ASP A 876 -21.21 4.80 -0.13
N ARG A 877 -22.53 4.67 -0.20
CA ARG A 877 -23.33 5.35 -1.22
C ARG A 877 -24.69 5.77 -0.73
N LEU A 878 -25.20 6.84 -1.34
CA LEU A 878 -26.60 7.21 -1.30
C LEU A 878 -27.35 6.43 -2.39
N LEU A 879 -28.45 5.78 -2.04
CA LEU A 879 -29.23 4.96 -2.97
C LEU A 879 -30.21 5.82 -3.76
N LEU A 880 -29.72 6.30 -4.89
CA LEU A 880 -30.47 7.00 -5.93
C LEU A 880 -31.20 6.02 -6.87
N GLU A 881 -32.00 6.53 -7.81
CA GLU A 881 -32.78 5.68 -8.73
C GLU A 881 -31.89 4.74 -9.57
N ASP A 882 -30.71 5.21 -9.98
CA ASP A 882 -29.73 4.49 -10.80
C ASP A 882 -28.58 3.85 -10.01
N HIS A 883 -28.72 3.68 -8.70
CA HIS A 883 -27.63 3.20 -7.82
C HIS A 883 -27.00 1.86 -8.24
N ARG A 884 -27.73 0.99 -8.95
CA ARG A 884 -27.20 -0.30 -9.45
C ARG A 884 -26.19 -0.13 -10.59
N THR A 885 -26.35 0.90 -11.42
CA THR A 885 -25.55 1.12 -12.62
C THR A 885 -24.61 2.33 -12.49
N ALA A 886 -24.99 3.32 -11.69
CA ALA A 886 -24.27 4.56 -11.48
C ALA A 886 -24.42 5.02 -10.01
N PRO A 887 -23.81 4.32 -9.04
CA PRO A 887 -23.89 4.69 -7.63
C PRO A 887 -23.21 6.03 -7.36
N LEU A 888 -23.81 6.84 -6.47
CA LEU A 888 -23.20 8.05 -5.91
C LEU A 888 -22.44 7.69 -4.63
N THR A 889 -21.12 7.55 -4.73
CA THR A 889 -20.27 7.02 -3.64
C THR A 889 -19.54 8.10 -2.85
N VAL A 890 -19.02 7.74 -1.67
CA VAL A 890 -18.09 8.57 -0.86
C VAL A 890 -16.88 9.00 -1.69
N ALA A 891 -16.23 8.06 -2.38
CA ALA A 891 -15.06 8.37 -3.20
C ALA A 891 -15.37 9.41 -4.27
N GLU A 892 -16.54 9.33 -4.89
CA GLU A 892 -16.96 10.29 -5.90
C GLU A 892 -17.28 11.66 -5.30
N LEU A 893 -18.17 11.72 -4.31
CA LEU A 893 -18.54 12.97 -3.63
C LEU A 893 -17.32 13.73 -3.10
N ALA A 894 -16.40 13.02 -2.45
CA ALA A 894 -15.21 13.59 -1.84
C ALA A 894 -14.25 14.27 -2.83
N ARG A 895 -14.38 14.06 -4.14
CA ARG A 895 -13.56 14.69 -5.19
C ARG A 895 -14.09 16.04 -5.66
N HIS A 896 -15.41 16.25 -5.58
CA HIS A 896 -16.02 17.49 -6.08
C HIS A 896 -15.60 18.70 -5.25
N ARG A 897 -15.61 19.88 -5.87
CA ARG A 897 -15.31 21.15 -5.19
C ARG A 897 -16.49 22.10 -5.31
N LEU A 898 -17.36 22.02 -4.31
CA LEU A 898 -18.60 22.75 -4.23
C LEU A 898 -18.35 24.11 -3.56
N GLY A 899 -17.91 25.07 -4.36
CA GLY A 899 -17.52 26.40 -3.91
C GLY A 899 -18.64 27.17 -3.16
N LYS A 900 -19.91 26.86 -3.44
CA LYS A 900 -21.09 27.53 -2.89
C LYS A 900 -21.74 26.81 -1.70
N ALA A 901 -21.32 25.59 -1.41
CA ALA A 901 -21.92 24.72 -0.41
C ALA A 901 -21.84 25.28 1.03
N ARG A 902 -22.89 25.04 1.83
CA ARG A 902 -23.04 25.51 3.22
C ARG A 902 -23.51 24.42 4.17
N LEU A 903 -24.64 23.80 3.85
CA LEU A 903 -25.26 22.78 4.69
C LEU A 903 -25.65 21.56 3.85
N ALA A 904 -25.16 20.39 4.22
CA ALA A 904 -25.72 19.12 3.76
C ALA A 904 -26.49 18.48 4.91
N TYR A 905 -27.75 18.11 4.68
CA TYR A 905 -28.57 17.36 5.62
C TYR A 905 -28.86 15.99 5.03
N LEU A 906 -28.34 14.95 5.66
CA LEU A 906 -28.41 13.57 5.21
C LEU A 906 -29.42 12.82 6.09
N SER A 907 -30.69 12.88 5.71
CA SER A 907 -31.77 12.03 6.24
C SER A 907 -31.67 10.64 5.61
N ALA A 908 -30.51 10.03 5.80
CA ALA A 908 -30.18 8.71 5.28
C ALA A 908 -29.40 7.94 6.34
N CYS A 909 -29.77 6.66 6.48
CA CYS A 909 -29.25 5.76 7.50
C CYS A 909 -27.72 5.63 7.47
N GLY A 910 -27.09 5.64 8.65
CA GLY A 910 -25.66 5.37 8.82
C GLY A 910 -24.70 6.33 8.09
N THR A 911 -25.13 7.53 7.71
CA THR A 911 -24.33 8.46 6.87
C THR A 911 -23.08 9.02 7.54
N ALA A 912 -22.99 8.97 8.86
CA ALA A 912 -21.82 9.34 9.66
C ALA A 912 -21.10 8.11 10.26
N TRP A 913 -21.44 6.90 9.82
CA TRP A 913 -20.93 5.64 10.36
C TRP A 913 -20.04 4.90 9.37
N SER A 914 -19.07 4.14 9.89
CA SER A 914 -18.21 3.28 9.08
C SER A 914 -17.95 1.96 9.82
N PRO A 915 -18.43 0.81 9.31
CA PRO A 915 -18.22 -0.50 9.94
C PRO A 915 -16.79 -1.04 9.81
N ALA A 916 -15.93 -0.36 9.03
CA ALA A 916 -14.58 -0.82 8.76
C ALA A 916 -13.66 -0.56 9.96
N ALA A 917 -13.60 -1.50 10.91
CA ALA A 917 -12.83 -1.36 12.16
C ALA A 917 -11.37 -0.92 11.95
N GLY A 918 -10.71 -1.42 10.91
CA GLY A 918 -9.32 -1.03 10.55
C GLY A 918 -9.18 0.36 9.94
N LEU A 919 -10.26 1.03 9.55
CA LEU A 919 -10.26 2.36 8.91
C LEU A 919 -10.95 3.43 9.75
N THR A 920 -11.29 3.13 11.00
CA THR A 920 -11.90 4.09 11.95
C THR A 920 -11.06 5.36 12.15
N ASP A 921 -9.74 5.25 12.03
CA ASP A 921 -8.82 6.40 12.09
C ASP A 921 -8.87 7.31 10.86
N GLU A 922 -9.48 6.88 9.75
CA GLU A 922 -9.59 7.66 8.51
C GLU A 922 -10.94 8.38 8.36
N SER A 923 -11.93 8.08 9.21
CA SER A 923 -13.27 8.69 9.20
C SER A 923 -13.91 8.74 7.79
N ILE A 924 -13.90 7.61 7.09
CA ILE A 924 -14.43 7.49 5.72
C ILE A 924 -15.92 7.15 5.79
N HIS A 925 -16.78 8.14 5.52
CA HIS A 925 -18.24 8.00 5.49
C HIS A 925 -18.87 9.14 4.66
N LEU A 926 -20.19 9.09 4.40
CA LEU A 926 -20.87 10.09 3.56
C LEU A 926 -20.75 11.52 4.13
N ALA A 927 -20.90 11.69 5.45
CA ALA A 927 -20.81 13.03 6.03
C ALA A 927 -19.42 13.69 5.85
N SER A 928 -18.32 12.94 6.00
CA SER A 928 -16.97 13.46 5.73
C SER A 928 -16.73 13.68 4.23
N ALA A 929 -17.37 12.89 3.36
CA ALA A 929 -17.35 13.12 1.91
C ALA A 929 -17.99 14.46 1.51
N PHE A 930 -19.15 14.80 2.08
CA PHE A 930 -19.78 16.12 1.86
C PHE A 930 -18.96 17.26 2.45
N GLN A 931 -18.32 17.04 3.61
CA GLN A 931 -17.41 18.02 4.21
C GLN A 931 -16.24 18.31 3.26
N LEU A 932 -15.59 17.26 2.76
CA LEU A 932 -14.54 17.34 1.75
C LEU A 932 -15.05 18.01 0.47
N ALA A 933 -16.26 17.66 0.01
CA ALA A 933 -16.84 18.25 -1.20
C ALA A 933 -17.00 19.77 -1.08
N GLY A 934 -17.10 20.31 0.14
CA GLY A 934 -17.06 21.75 0.40
C GLY A 934 -18.15 22.26 1.34
N PHE A 935 -18.98 21.38 1.92
CA PHE A 935 -19.99 21.73 2.92
C PHE A 935 -19.34 21.91 4.30
N PRO A 936 -19.22 23.13 4.84
CA PRO A 936 -18.65 23.35 6.17
C PRO A 936 -19.51 22.78 7.30
N HIS A 937 -20.80 22.55 7.05
CA HIS A 937 -21.72 21.92 7.99
C HIS A 937 -22.39 20.72 7.31
N VAL A 938 -22.31 19.56 7.97
CA VAL A 938 -22.96 18.34 7.50
C VAL A 938 -23.68 17.70 8.67
N ILE A 939 -24.98 17.51 8.51
CA ILE A 939 -25.80 16.79 9.47
C ILE A 939 -26.02 15.39 8.89
N GLY A 940 -25.64 14.37 9.65
CA GLY A 940 -25.85 12.97 9.29
C GLY A 940 -26.19 12.13 10.51
N THR A 941 -26.49 10.86 10.27
CA THR A 941 -26.90 9.92 11.32
C THR A 941 -25.81 8.88 11.56
N LEU A 942 -25.55 8.57 12.82
CA LEU A 942 -24.55 7.55 13.22
C LEU A 942 -25.11 6.12 13.15
N TRP A 943 -26.41 5.96 12.97
CA TRP A 943 -27.11 4.68 12.82
C TRP A 943 -28.37 4.86 11.97
N ASP A 944 -29.09 3.76 11.76
CA ASP A 944 -30.35 3.75 11.02
C ASP A 944 -31.41 4.57 11.76
N VAL A 945 -31.96 5.56 11.08
CA VAL A 945 -33.07 6.37 11.61
C VAL A 945 -34.34 5.88 10.95
N TRP A 946 -35.34 5.56 11.77
CA TRP A 946 -36.63 5.14 11.27
C TRP A 946 -37.35 6.32 10.61
N ASP A 947 -37.98 6.03 9.48
CA ASP A 947 -38.58 7.02 8.58
C ASP A 947 -39.66 7.89 9.28
N GLU A 948 -40.31 7.38 10.33
CA GLU A 948 -41.28 8.13 11.16
C GLU A 948 -40.64 9.24 12.00
N ASP A 949 -39.39 9.05 12.47
CA ASP A 949 -38.71 9.96 13.40
C ASP A 949 -37.90 11.04 12.68
N ALA A 950 -37.51 10.79 11.43
CA ALA A 950 -36.73 11.72 10.62
C ALA A 950 -37.38 13.12 10.48
N PRO A 951 -38.70 13.26 10.22
CA PRO A 951 -39.38 14.56 10.10
C PRO A 951 -39.45 15.36 11.40
N ASP A 952 -39.43 14.70 12.57
CA ASP A 952 -39.63 15.30 13.90
C ASP A 952 -38.32 15.60 14.64
N SER A 953 -37.17 15.23 14.06
CA SER A 953 -35.80 15.40 14.59
C SER A 953 -35.31 16.86 14.75
N ARG A 954 -36.20 17.83 14.98
CA ARG A 954 -35.86 19.16 15.51
C ARG A 954 -35.46 19.00 16.99
N THR A 955 -34.16 18.77 17.24
CA THR A 955 -33.38 18.74 18.53
C THR A 955 -33.29 17.41 19.32
N PRO A 956 -32.13 17.04 19.91
CA PRO A 956 -30.75 17.06 19.44
C PRO A 956 -30.10 15.65 19.58
N SER A 957 -30.52 14.63 18.82
CA SER A 957 -29.82 13.33 18.73
C SER A 957 -28.81 13.29 17.56
N ILE A 958 -28.29 14.46 17.17
CA ILE A 958 -27.74 14.70 15.83
C ILE A 958 -26.28 15.12 15.92
N GLY A 959 -25.37 14.29 15.40
CA GLY A 959 -23.99 14.67 15.15
C GLY A 959 -23.90 15.71 14.03
N ALA A 960 -23.32 16.86 14.32
CA ALA A 960 -23.08 17.96 13.38
C ALA A 960 -21.59 18.25 13.19
#